data_AF-A0AA96GLH8-F1
#
_entry.id   AF-A0AA96GLH8-F1
#
_cell.length_a   1.000
_cell.length_b   1.000
_cell.length_c   1.000
_cell.angle_alpha   90.00
_cell.angle_beta   90.00
_cell.angle_gamma   90.00
#
_symmetry.space_group_name_H-M   'P 1'
#
loop_
_entity.id
_entity.type
_entity.pdbx_description
1 polymer ?
#
loop_
_entity_poly.entity_id
_entity_poly.type
_entity_poly.pdbx_seq_one_letter_code
_entity_poly.pdbx_strand_id
1 'polypeptide(L)'
;MAQYSGKQKLKFCECLGDDWWKVAAYLDIPSDTQRTFPQGNEPRRIWEWAEVRNQLHQLPDALRHIDREDIVLQVFEPPAPPKTPQQVTWKGSPYPGLCHFTEAQAPIFFGRARETRALLDKLSKNPFLAIVGASGSGKSSLIAAGVIPRLEEIAGGFQWECVRFTPGIFEDPFMALASRLDQRLVEHGQRDKDIAVKLRARGDLTEYADRILKGRPEGKLFLFIDQFEELFTRTKPEHHHQFLAMLEKATKIPQLCTVITLRADFYPHCLKHRSLETLLNDGMFSLAAPDKRALYVMITGPASLAGVSFDEGLPWRILEDTGDEPGALALMAFALAELYRACQPSTIMTDSAYDSFGGVRGAIAKRADTAYGELDQDTRTAFGNVFKELVEVDPECGVPTRKRAPSRRFIDSPAANALVNTFTQARLFVGSDAPGGEEVVEVAHEALLTNWPRLHEWIEARFDDFRLLRQVRLDAAEWERQGRPDANLWRHERLKPVHHMRERLQPELTDPEKAFIRSEADRLLENIDNPATTPQQRAIIGDRLADIGDHREGVGLNADGLPVLKWCEVPPGKITLEDNGGTFTVKEFAISRYPITWVQYRSFLEAQDGYRWKKWWKGLAGREQEPGNQYRTRDNHPAENVSWYDAMVFCRWLSHRVGYEIRLPTEWEWQQAATGGQSANHYPWGKDWYPEFANTFESGLSRTTAVGLYPQGQSSMGALDMSGNVWEWCLNESENPKKEMNSATENSRVLRGGSWLNHQLDALATSRFCARPDYRNNRLGFRVVRSSPISS
;
A
#
# COMPACT_ATOMS: atom_id res chain seq x y z
N MET A 1 -1.83 40.29 -23.39
CA MET A 1 -0.78 40.37 -24.44
C MET A 1 0.45 40.97 -23.80
N ALA A 2 1.62 40.34 -23.96
CA ALA A 2 2.87 40.86 -23.43
C ALA A 2 3.19 42.20 -24.11
N GLN A 3 2.88 43.33 -23.46
CA GLN A 3 3.31 44.63 -23.97
C GLN A 3 4.78 44.81 -23.61
N TYR A 4 5.65 44.41 -24.52
CA TYR A 4 7.01 44.95 -24.53
C TYR A 4 6.92 46.40 -24.97
N SER A 5 7.76 47.25 -24.40
CA SER A 5 7.78 48.67 -24.75
C SER A 5 8.21 48.88 -26.20
N GLY A 6 7.77 49.96 -26.85
CA GLY A 6 8.23 50.32 -28.19
C GLY A 6 9.77 50.44 -28.28
N LYS A 7 10.43 50.78 -27.17
CA LYS A 7 11.89 50.81 -27.05
C LYS A 7 12.53 49.42 -27.14
N GLN A 8 11.93 48.40 -26.53
CA GLN A 8 12.41 47.02 -26.62
C GLN A 8 12.29 46.47 -28.03
N LYS A 9 11.18 46.77 -28.71
CA LYS A 9 10.97 46.38 -30.11
C LYS A 9 12.01 47.02 -31.05
N LEU A 10 12.30 48.31 -30.87
CA LEU A 10 13.36 49.00 -31.61
C LEU A 10 14.73 48.37 -31.36
N LYS A 11 15.08 48.14 -30.09
CA LYS A 11 16.38 47.58 -29.72
C LYS A 11 16.56 46.13 -30.19
N PHE A 12 15.50 45.31 -30.16
CA PHE A 12 15.50 43.99 -30.80
C PHE A 12 15.85 44.09 -32.29
N CYS A 13 15.22 45.03 -33.00
CA CYS A 13 15.43 45.18 -34.45
C CYS A 13 16.86 45.62 -34.76
N GLU A 14 17.43 46.51 -33.97
CA GLU A 14 18.82 46.98 -34.10
C GLU A 14 19.82 45.87 -33.80
N CYS A 15 19.59 45.07 -32.75
CA CYS A 15 20.54 44.06 -32.32
C CYS A 15 20.49 42.76 -33.12
N LEU A 16 19.31 42.36 -33.63
CA LEU A 16 19.16 41.09 -34.34
C LEU A 16 19.92 41.06 -35.67
N GLY A 17 19.94 42.19 -36.40
CA GLY A 17 20.66 42.30 -37.68
C GLY A 17 20.28 41.20 -38.68
N ASP A 18 21.30 40.61 -39.30
CA ASP A 18 21.16 39.57 -40.35
C ASP A 18 20.84 38.16 -39.82
N ASP A 19 20.81 37.94 -38.50
CA ASP A 19 20.50 36.64 -37.89
C ASP A 19 18.98 36.32 -37.88
N TRP A 20 18.16 37.21 -38.45
CA TRP A 20 16.70 37.09 -38.48
C TRP A 20 16.22 35.76 -39.05
N TRP A 21 16.88 35.22 -40.07
CA TRP A 21 16.47 33.97 -40.72
C TRP A 21 16.59 32.75 -39.81
N LYS A 22 17.56 32.74 -38.88
CA LYS A 22 17.74 31.66 -37.90
C LYS A 22 16.64 31.70 -36.85
N VAL A 23 16.26 32.89 -36.39
CA VAL A 23 15.12 33.08 -35.48
C VAL A 23 13.81 32.70 -36.18
N ALA A 24 13.66 33.07 -37.45
CA ALA A 24 12.49 32.69 -38.25
C ALA A 24 12.39 31.18 -38.46
N ALA A 25 13.52 30.48 -38.63
CA ALA A 25 13.57 29.03 -38.71
C ALA A 25 13.21 28.37 -37.36
N TYR A 26 13.74 28.87 -36.24
CA TYR A 26 13.41 28.35 -34.91
C TYR A 26 11.92 28.50 -34.55
N LEU A 27 11.31 29.61 -34.96
CA LEU A 27 9.89 29.89 -34.74
C LEU A 27 8.97 29.25 -35.78
N ASP A 28 9.49 28.41 -36.68
CA ASP A 28 8.75 27.77 -37.77
C ASP A 28 7.93 28.76 -38.62
N ILE A 29 8.48 29.94 -38.91
CA ILE A 29 7.82 30.93 -39.76
C ILE A 29 7.77 30.38 -41.20
N PRO A 30 6.59 30.20 -41.83
CA PRO A 30 6.50 29.64 -43.18
C PRO A 30 7.30 30.43 -44.21
N SER A 31 7.96 29.74 -45.14
CA SER A 31 8.84 30.34 -46.16
C SER A 31 8.13 31.40 -47.00
N ASP A 32 6.85 31.18 -47.31
CA ASP A 32 6.02 32.15 -48.04
C ASP A 32 5.76 33.43 -47.24
N THR A 33 5.69 33.32 -45.90
CA THR A 33 5.57 34.49 -45.01
C THR A 33 6.90 35.24 -44.94
N GLN A 34 8.03 34.52 -44.85
CA GLN A 34 9.36 35.15 -44.82
C GLN A 34 9.63 35.96 -46.10
N ARG A 35 9.19 35.49 -47.27
CA ARG A 35 9.32 36.20 -48.56
C ARG A 35 8.55 37.52 -48.63
N THR A 36 7.58 37.75 -47.75
CA THR A 36 6.83 39.01 -47.68
C THR A 36 7.51 40.06 -46.81
N PHE A 37 8.62 39.71 -46.14
CA PHE A 37 9.32 40.66 -45.27
C PHE A 37 10.09 41.68 -46.13
N PRO A 38 9.84 42.99 -45.95
CA PRO A 38 10.58 44.01 -46.69
C PRO A 38 12.05 43.98 -46.28
N GLN A 39 12.94 44.11 -47.26
CA GLN A 39 14.38 44.11 -47.05
C GLN A 39 14.78 45.21 -46.04
N GLY A 40 15.50 44.83 -44.98
CA GLY A 40 15.91 45.71 -43.88
C GLY A 40 14.86 45.90 -42.77
N ASN A 41 13.71 45.22 -42.82
CA ASN A 41 12.67 45.23 -41.78
C ASN A 41 12.34 43.83 -41.24
N GLU A 42 13.13 42.82 -41.58
CA GLU A 42 12.90 41.42 -41.24
C GLU A 42 12.85 41.19 -39.71
N PRO A 43 13.76 41.73 -38.89
CA PRO A 43 13.66 41.62 -37.43
C PRO A 43 12.34 42.17 -36.86
N ARG A 44 11.86 43.28 -37.41
CA ARG A 44 10.59 43.90 -37.00
C ARG A 44 9.41 43.01 -37.37
N ARG A 45 9.46 42.38 -38.54
CA ARG A 45 8.42 41.45 -39.01
C ARG A 45 8.40 40.16 -38.19
N ILE A 46 9.54 39.63 -37.77
CA ILE A 46 9.61 38.49 -36.84
C ILE A 46 8.93 38.84 -35.52
N TRP A 47 9.25 40.01 -34.96
CA TRP A 47 8.63 40.47 -33.73
C TRP A 47 7.10 40.60 -33.88
N GLU A 48 6.63 41.28 -34.93
CA GLU A 48 5.20 41.45 -35.22
C GLU A 48 4.50 40.10 -35.43
N TRP A 49 5.16 39.17 -36.12
CA TRP A 49 4.64 37.84 -36.37
C TRP A 49 4.45 37.05 -35.06
N ALA A 50 5.46 37.08 -34.18
CA ALA A 50 5.42 36.44 -32.87
C ALA A 50 4.42 37.13 -31.92
N GLU A 51 4.28 38.45 -32.01
CA GLU A 51 3.33 39.26 -31.25
C GLU A 51 1.88 38.92 -31.59
N VAL A 52 1.54 38.88 -32.88
CA VAL A 52 0.19 38.53 -33.36
C VAL A 52 -0.20 37.09 -32.99
N ARG A 53 0.77 36.18 -32.92
CA ARG A 53 0.57 34.76 -32.58
C ARG A 53 0.78 34.43 -31.10
N ASN A 54 1.04 35.43 -30.26
CA ASN A 54 1.29 35.26 -28.82
C ASN A 54 2.51 34.35 -28.50
N GLN A 55 3.50 34.33 -29.38
CA GLN A 55 4.74 33.55 -29.28
C GLN A 55 5.97 34.37 -28.85
N LEU A 56 5.80 35.62 -28.40
CA LEU A 56 6.91 36.46 -27.93
C LEU A 56 7.73 35.84 -26.79
N HIS A 57 7.15 34.93 -26.01
CA HIS A 57 7.83 34.20 -24.94
C HIS A 57 8.90 33.22 -25.46
N GLN A 58 8.87 32.86 -26.74
CA GLN A 58 9.82 31.95 -27.37
C GLN A 58 11.05 32.67 -27.93
N LEU A 59 11.01 34.00 -28.06
CA LEU A 59 12.13 34.78 -28.59
C LEU A 59 13.41 34.66 -27.76
N PRO A 60 13.40 34.65 -26.42
CA PRO A 60 14.59 34.42 -25.62
C PRO A 60 15.25 33.06 -25.90
N ASP A 61 14.44 32.00 -25.99
CA ASP A 61 14.95 30.65 -26.24
C ASP A 61 15.46 30.52 -27.69
N ALA A 62 14.76 31.13 -28.65
CA ALA A 62 15.22 31.21 -30.04
C ALA A 62 16.60 31.90 -30.15
N LEU A 63 16.79 32.98 -29.40
CA LEU A 63 18.03 33.74 -29.38
C LEU A 63 19.18 32.99 -28.68
N ARG A 64 18.89 32.29 -27.59
CA ARG A 64 19.85 31.36 -26.95
C ARG A 64 20.26 30.24 -27.92
N HIS A 65 19.30 29.71 -28.68
CA HIS A 65 19.57 28.64 -29.66
C HIS A 65 20.49 29.06 -30.81
N ILE A 66 20.56 30.36 -31.12
CA ILE A 66 21.39 30.89 -32.22
C ILE A 66 22.63 31.64 -31.73
N ASP A 67 23.03 31.42 -30.47
CA ASP A 67 24.18 32.06 -29.80
C ASP A 67 24.10 33.60 -29.75
N ARG A 68 22.90 34.16 -29.59
CA ARG A 68 22.63 35.61 -29.45
C ARG A 68 22.09 35.99 -28.07
N GLU A 69 22.73 35.45 -27.03
CA GLU A 69 22.40 35.77 -25.62
C GLU A 69 22.60 37.25 -25.28
N ASP A 70 23.46 37.94 -26.01
CA ASP A 70 23.69 39.39 -25.92
C ASP A 70 22.39 40.19 -26.10
N ILE A 71 21.50 39.73 -26.99
CA ILE A 71 20.19 40.36 -27.22
C ILE A 71 19.22 40.05 -26.07
N VAL A 72 19.27 38.83 -25.53
CA VAL A 72 18.40 38.40 -24.43
C VAL A 72 18.59 39.31 -23.22
N LEU A 73 19.84 39.55 -22.85
CA LEU A 73 20.21 40.48 -21.78
C LEU A 73 19.81 41.92 -22.13
N GLN A 74 20.11 42.41 -23.33
CA GLN A 74 19.90 43.82 -23.66
C GLN A 74 18.44 44.24 -23.91
N VAL A 75 17.57 43.31 -24.26
CA VAL A 75 16.21 43.59 -24.79
C VAL A 75 15.12 42.93 -23.96
N PHE A 76 15.37 41.70 -23.49
CA PHE A 76 14.38 40.88 -22.80
C PHE A 76 14.56 40.85 -21.28
N GLU A 77 15.51 41.61 -20.74
CA GLU A 77 15.51 42.02 -19.35
C GLU A 77 14.09 42.51 -18.94
N PRO A 78 13.41 41.87 -17.98
CA PRO A 78 12.30 42.51 -17.29
C PRO A 78 12.84 43.75 -16.59
N PRO A 79 11.95 44.70 -16.28
CA PRO A 79 12.36 45.96 -15.68
C PRO A 79 13.33 45.72 -14.52
N ALA A 80 14.48 46.40 -14.58
CA ALA A 80 15.41 46.47 -13.47
C ALA A 80 14.62 46.73 -12.18
N PRO A 81 14.97 46.08 -11.05
CA PRO A 81 14.34 46.39 -9.78
C PRO A 81 14.40 47.91 -9.57
N PRO A 82 13.33 48.53 -9.03
CA PRO A 82 13.27 49.97 -8.89
C PRO A 82 14.55 50.47 -8.20
N LYS A 83 15.33 51.30 -8.92
CA LYS A 83 16.61 51.86 -8.43
C LYS A 83 16.42 52.88 -7.30
N THR A 84 15.18 53.23 -6.98
CA THR A 84 14.85 54.14 -5.90
C THR A 84 14.55 53.32 -4.66
N PRO A 85 15.20 53.57 -3.50
CA PRO A 85 14.83 52.90 -2.26
C PRO A 85 13.37 53.24 -1.95
N GLN A 86 12.46 52.30 -2.20
CA GLN A 86 11.16 52.34 -1.55
C GLN A 86 11.44 52.33 -0.05
N GLN A 87 10.76 53.19 0.71
CA GLN A 87 10.88 53.18 2.17
C GLN A 87 10.69 51.74 2.66
N VAL A 88 11.61 51.24 3.48
CA VAL A 88 11.48 49.91 4.10
C VAL A 88 10.22 49.94 4.95
N THR A 89 9.13 49.36 4.43
CA THR A 89 7.83 49.35 5.09
C THR A 89 7.54 48.00 5.76
N TRP A 90 8.32 46.96 5.45
CA TRP A 90 8.18 45.63 6.03
C TRP A 90 9.34 45.30 6.98
N LYS A 91 9.02 44.90 8.22
CA LYS A 91 10.01 44.57 9.27
C LYS A 91 10.16 43.07 9.54
N GLY A 92 9.39 42.21 8.86
CA GLY A 92 9.43 40.76 9.01
C GLY A 92 10.20 40.06 7.90
N SER A 93 10.19 38.72 7.89
CA SER A 93 10.68 37.94 6.75
C SER A 93 9.86 38.28 5.49
N PRO A 94 10.50 38.60 4.35
CA PRO A 94 9.80 38.85 3.08
C PRO A 94 9.20 37.57 2.47
N TYR A 95 9.71 36.40 2.83
CA TYR A 95 9.25 35.12 2.31
C TYR A 95 8.71 34.22 3.44
N PRO A 96 7.46 33.74 3.36
CA PRO A 96 6.86 32.87 4.37
C PRO A 96 7.29 31.40 4.27
N GLY A 97 8.00 31.00 3.20
CA GLY A 97 8.39 29.61 2.95
C GLY A 97 7.22 28.77 2.46
N LEU A 98 7.05 27.57 3.02
CA LEU A 98 5.94 26.65 2.70
C LEU A 98 4.59 27.07 3.30
N CYS A 99 4.57 28.09 4.16
CA CYS A 99 3.32 28.65 4.68
C CYS A 99 2.62 29.48 3.59
N HIS A 100 1.30 29.43 3.54
CA HIS A 100 0.52 30.33 2.70
C HIS A 100 0.60 31.77 3.25
N PHE A 101 0.46 32.76 2.35
CA PHE A 101 0.39 34.17 2.76
C PHE A 101 -0.91 34.45 3.51
N THR A 102 -0.85 35.27 4.55
CA THR A 102 -2.01 35.74 5.32
C THR A 102 -2.42 37.16 4.93
N GLU A 103 -3.57 37.61 5.41
CA GLU A 103 -4.07 38.98 5.21
C GLU A 103 -3.05 40.04 5.67
N ALA A 104 -2.41 39.83 6.82
CA ALA A 104 -1.37 40.73 7.34
C ALA A 104 -0.13 40.83 6.42
N GLN A 105 0.06 39.86 5.54
CA GLN A 105 1.17 39.79 4.58
C GLN A 105 0.77 40.27 3.17
N ALA A 106 -0.42 40.85 3.00
CA ALA A 106 -0.86 41.46 1.75
C ALA A 106 0.14 42.48 1.14
N PRO A 107 0.86 43.31 1.92
CA PRO A 107 1.85 44.24 1.35
C PRO A 107 3.01 43.54 0.63
N ILE A 108 3.39 42.34 1.08
CA ILE A 108 4.47 41.53 0.51
C ILE A 108 3.96 40.45 -0.46
N PHE A 109 2.69 40.50 -0.86
CA PHE A 109 2.10 39.56 -1.82
C PHE A 109 2.16 40.11 -3.25
N PHE A 110 3.04 39.53 -4.07
CA PHE A 110 3.38 40.02 -5.41
C PHE A 110 3.05 39.01 -6.53
N GLY A 111 3.08 39.47 -7.78
CA GLY A 111 2.97 38.63 -8.98
C GLY A 111 1.57 38.12 -9.35
N ARG A 112 0.53 38.36 -8.55
CA ARG A 112 -0.87 37.96 -8.85
C ARG A 112 -1.86 39.12 -9.00
N ALA A 113 -1.39 40.33 -9.28
CA ALA A 113 -2.25 41.52 -9.32
C ALA A 113 -3.39 41.41 -10.35
N ARG A 114 -3.13 40.79 -11.51
CA ARG A 114 -4.13 40.61 -12.58
C ARG A 114 -5.22 39.62 -12.15
N GLU A 115 -4.83 38.50 -11.56
CA GLU A 115 -5.74 37.47 -11.06
C GLU A 115 -6.56 37.98 -9.89
N THR A 116 -5.95 38.71 -8.95
CA THR A 116 -6.66 39.38 -7.85
C THR A 116 -7.76 40.30 -8.40
N ARG A 117 -7.44 41.18 -9.36
CA ARG A 117 -8.44 42.08 -9.95
C ARG A 117 -9.55 41.33 -10.69
N ALA A 118 -9.19 40.29 -11.44
CA ALA A 118 -10.17 39.47 -12.16
C ALA A 118 -11.09 38.70 -11.20
N LEU A 119 -10.57 38.23 -10.07
CA LEU A 119 -11.36 37.59 -9.01
C LEU A 119 -12.31 38.60 -8.35
N LEU A 120 -11.84 39.80 -8.01
CA LEU A 120 -12.69 40.86 -7.44
C LEU A 120 -13.85 41.25 -8.38
N ASP A 121 -13.60 41.39 -9.69
CA ASP A 121 -14.66 41.67 -10.69
C ASP A 121 -15.66 40.50 -10.85
N LYS A 122 -15.20 39.25 -10.70
CA LYS A 122 -16.10 38.09 -10.68
C LYS A 122 -16.92 38.02 -9.39
N LEU A 123 -16.30 38.29 -8.25
CA LEU A 123 -16.97 38.30 -6.93
C LEU A 123 -18.02 39.40 -6.82
N SER A 124 -17.85 40.52 -7.53
CA SER A 124 -18.87 41.57 -7.55
C SER A 124 -20.16 41.16 -8.29
N LYS A 125 -20.12 40.09 -9.09
CA LYS A 125 -21.22 39.62 -9.94
C LYS A 125 -21.80 38.29 -9.49
N ASN A 126 -21.06 37.50 -8.72
CA ASN A 126 -21.42 36.13 -8.39
C ASN A 126 -21.40 35.90 -6.87
N PRO A 127 -22.47 35.35 -6.28
CA PRO A 127 -22.51 35.00 -4.86
C PRO A 127 -21.68 33.74 -4.53
N PHE A 128 -21.24 32.99 -5.55
CA PHE A 128 -20.37 31.83 -5.43
C PHE A 128 -19.23 31.89 -6.45
N LEU A 129 -18.02 31.54 -6.03
CA LEU A 129 -16.87 31.43 -6.92
C LEU A 129 -15.93 30.27 -6.52
N ALA A 130 -15.65 29.37 -7.45
CA ALA A 130 -14.66 28.33 -7.29
C ALA A 130 -13.34 28.69 -7.98
N ILE A 131 -12.24 28.66 -7.23
CA ILE A 131 -10.88 28.82 -7.76
C ILE A 131 -10.28 27.44 -7.97
N VAL A 132 -10.14 27.05 -9.23
CA VAL A 132 -9.67 25.72 -9.62
C VAL A 132 -8.24 25.80 -10.16
N GLY A 133 -7.33 24.99 -9.64
CA GLY A 133 -5.95 24.96 -10.13
C GLY A 133 -5.10 23.86 -9.50
N ALA A 134 -3.93 23.58 -10.07
CA ALA A 134 -3.01 22.55 -9.59
C ALA A 134 -2.60 22.75 -8.11
N SER A 135 -2.11 21.69 -7.47
CA SER A 135 -1.52 21.79 -6.12
C SER A 135 -0.33 22.76 -6.14
N GLY A 136 -0.17 23.56 -5.09
CA GLY A 136 0.92 24.54 -5.00
C GLY A 136 0.82 25.77 -5.92
N SER A 137 -0.26 25.95 -6.72
CA SER A 137 -0.41 27.12 -7.61
C SER A 137 -0.65 28.46 -6.91
N GLY A 138 -0.76 28.45 -5.57
CA GLY A 138 -0.96 29.64 -4.74
C GLY A 138 -2.43 30.02 -4.49
N LYS A 139 -3.40 29.11 -4.69
CA LYS A 139 -4.84 29.36 -4.48
C LYS A 139 -5.15 30.00 -3.12
N SER A 140 -4.71 29.37 -2.04
CA SER A 140 -4.98 29.85 -0.67
C SER A 140 -4.33 31.21 -0.39
N SER A 141 -3.08 31.42 -0.84
CA SER A 141 -2.38 32.71 -0.73
C SER A 141 -3.06 33.81 -1.55
N LEU A 142 -3.56 33.49 -2.75
CA LEU A 142 -4.26 34.43 -3.62
C LEU A 142 -5.54 34.96 -2.96
N ILE A 143 -6.31 34.07 -2.32
CA ILE A 143 -7.52 34.51 -1.60
C ILE A 143 -7.15 35.27 -0.33
N ALA A 144 -6.27 34.70 0.51
CA ALA A 144 -5.95 35.26 1.82
C ALA A 144 -5.20 36.60 1.79
N ALA A 145 -4.24 36.78 0.87
CA ALA A 145 -3.41 37.99 0.79
C ALA A 145 -3.66 38.84 -0.47
N GLY A 146 -4.30 38.27 -1.49
CA GLY A 146 -4.71 39.00 -2.70
C GLY A 146 -6.10 39.60 -2.55
N VAL A 147 -7.10 38.74 -2.34
CA VAL A 147 -8.53 39.07 -2.43
C VAL A 147 -9.09 39.64 -1.13
N ILE A 148 -8.99 38.91 0.00
CA ILE A 148 -9.58 39.31 1.30
C ILE A 148 -9.24 40.76 1.69
N PRO A 149 -7.94 41.19 1.66
CA PRO A 149 -7.57 42.55 2.04
C PRO A 149 -8.10 43.64 1.09
N ARG A 150 -8.65 43.26 -0.07
CA ARG A 150 -9.13 44.16 -1.13
C ARG A 150 -10.62 44.00 -1.42
N LEU A 151 -11.36 43.28 -0.57
CA LEU A 151 -12.80 43.14 -0.73
C LEU A 151 -13.54 44.48 -0.66
N GLU A 152 -12.99 45.47 0.06
CA GLU A 152 -13.50 46.84 0.11
C GLU A 152 -13.38 47.59 -1.24
N GLU A 153 -12.50 47.15 -2.15
CA GLU A 153 -12.38 47.74 -3.50
C GLU A 153 -13.57 47.40 -4.40
N ILE A 154 -14.40 46.43 -4.01
CA ILE A 154 -15.62 46.07 -4.73
C ILE A 154 -16.67 47.18 -4.56
N ALA A 155 -17.33 47.55 -5.67
CA ALA A 155 -18.39 48.56 -5.65
C ALA A 155 -19.50 48.23 -4.64
N GLY A 156 -19.81 49.17 -3.75
CA GLY A 156 -20.92 49.07 -2.79
C GLY A 156 -20.60 49.38 -1.33
N GLY A 157 -19.34 49.64 -0.94
CA GLY A 157 -18.99 50.12 0.40
C GLY A 157 -19.24 49.13 1.55
N PHE A 158 -19.46 47.85 1.22
CA PHE A 158 -19.84 46.83 2.21
C PHE A 158 -18.73 46.56 3.22
N GLN A 159 -19.11 46.33 4.47
CA GLN A 159 -18.22 45.83 5.51
C GLN A 159 -18.17 44.31 5.48
N TRP A 160 -17.01 43.74 5.14
CA TRP A 160 -16.85 42.30 4.98
C TRP A 160 -16.39 41.64 6.29
N GLU A 161 -17.14 40.64 6.74
CA GLU A 161 -16.69 39.70 7.78
C GLU A 161 -16.25 38.40 7.10
N CYS A 162 -15.03 37.94 7.37
CA CYS A 162 -14.47 36.75 6.71
C CYS A 162 -14.49 35.53 7.64
N VAL A 163 -15.03 34.42 7.16
CA VAL A 163 -15.01 33.11 7.82
C VAL A 163 -14.28 32.11 6.93
N ARG A 164 -13.13 31.61 7.40
CA ARG A 164 -12.31 30.62 6.68
C ARG A 164 -12.29 29.28 7.41
N PHE A 165 -12.50 28.19 6.68
CA PHE A 165 -12.32 26.83 7.19
C PHE A 165 -11.96 25.84 6.07
N THR A 166 -11.56 24.63 6.46
CA THR A 166 -11.32 23.50 5.55
C THR A 166 -12.25 22.34 5.93
N PRO A 167 -12.99 21.74 4.98
CA PRO A 167 -14.06 20.77 5.29
C PRO A 167 -13.58 19.52 6.04
N GLY A 168 -12.37 19.03 5.75
CA GLY A 168 -11.87 17.75 6.25
C GLY A 168 -11.30 17.78 7.67
N ILE A 169 -11.19 18.95 8.32
CA ILE A 169 -10.57 19.08 9.65
C ILE A 169 -11.25 18.19 10.69
N PHE A 170 -12.59 18.07 10.64
CA PHE A 170 -13.36 17.29 11.63
C PHE A 170 -14.02 16.02 11.07
N GLU A 171 -13.61 15.54 9.88
CA GLU A 171 -14.32 14.48 9.12
C GLU A 171 -15.82 14.77 8.87
N ASP A 172 -16.23 15.98 9.20
CA ASP A 172 -17.59 16.48 9.18
C ASP A 172 -17.52 17.97 8.81
N PRO A 173 -18.02 18.33 7.61
CA PRO A 173 -17.90 19.68 7.10
C PRO A 173 -18.76 20.68 7.90
N PHE A 174 -19.80 20.20 8.60
CA PHE A 174 -20.65 21.04 9.44
C PHE A 174 -19.96 21.40 10.75
N MET A 175 -19.24 20.46 11.37
CA MET A 175 -18.42 20.75 12.55
C MET A 175 -17.28 21.71 12.20
N ALA A 176 -16.65 21.54 11.04
CA ALA A 176 -15.60 22.45 10.57
C ALA A 176 -16.10 23.89 10.43
N LEU A 177 -17.26 24.08 9.81
CA LEU A 177 -17.89 25.40 9.73
C LEU A 177 -18.30 25.91 11.11
N ALA A 178 -18.98 25.09 11.92
CA ALA A 178 -19.49 25.47 13.22
C ALA A 178 -18.39 25.96 14.18
N SER A 179 -17.22 25.30 14.18
CA SER A 179 -16.07 25.69 15.01
C SER A 179 -15.58 27.12 14.74
N ARG A 180 -15.74 27.60 13.49
CA ARG A 180 -15.34 28.96 13.09
C ARG A 180 -16.45 29.98 13.33
N LEU A 181 -17.71 29.55 13.25
CA LEU A 181 -18.85 30.40 13.59
C LEU A 181 -18.92 30.64 15.10
N ASP A 182 -18.63 29.64 15.93
CA ASP A 182 -18.63 29.74 17.41
C ASP A 182 -17.69 30.86 17.91
N GLN A 183 -16.45 30.90 17.40
CA GLN A 183 -15.46 31.94 17.72
C GLN A 183 -15.97 33.37 17.49
N ARG A 184 -16.97 33.54 16.63
CA ARG A 184 -17.58 34.84 16.28
C ARG A 184 -18.93 35.08 16.95
N LEU A 185 -19.51 34.06 17.58
CA LEU A 185 -20.85 34.08 18.20
C LEU A 185 -20.80 33.91 19.73
N VAL A 186 -19.62 34.01 20.35
CA VAL A 186 -19.35 33.81 21.78
C VAL A 186 -20.30 34.61 22.70
N GLU A 187 -20.73 35.81 22.31
CA GLU A 187 -21.70 36.63 23.07
C GLU A 187 -23.11 36.01 23.18
N HIS A 188 -23.40 34.93 22.45
CA HIS A 188 -24.71 34.28 22.42
C HIS A 188 -24.73 32.85 23.00
N GLY A 189 -23.62 32.38 23.61
CA GLY A 189 -23.59 31.14 24.42
C GLY A 189 -23.89 29.83 23.69
N GLN A 190 -23.66 29.73 22.37
CA GLN A 190 -23.89 28.50 21.59
C GLN A 190 -22.59 27.75 21.36
N ARG A 191 -22.54 26.48 21.72
CA ARG A 191 -21.37 25.61 21.45
C ARG A 191 -21.37 25.15 19.98
N ASP A 192 -20.18 24.99 19.41
CA ASP A 192 -19.93 24.44 18.08
C ASP A 192 -20.79 23.20 17.71
N LYS A 193 -20.93 22.22 18.61
CA LYS A 193 -21.74 21.01 18.39
C LYS A 193 -23.22 21.32 18.15
N ASP A 194 -23.78 22.27 18.90
CA ASP A 194 -25.18 22.66 18.79
C ASP A 194 -25.43 23.40 17.46
N ILE A 195 -24.44 24.16 17.00
CA ILE A 195 -24.45 24.83 15.68
C ILE A 195 -24.40 23.78 14.56
N ALA A 196 -23.48 22.82 14.62
CA ALA A 196 -23.34 21.79 13.60
C ALA A 196 -24.60 20.93 13.46
N VAL A 197 -25.23 20.53 14.57
CA VAL A 197 -26.50 19.78 14.55
C VAL A 197 -27.62 20.58 13.87
N LYS A 198 -27.74 21.87 14.17
CA LYS A 198 -28.73 22.75 13.53
C LYS A 198 -28.45 22.95 12.05
N LEU A 199 -27.19 23.15 11.66
CA LEU A 199 -26.79 23.28 10.26
C LEU A 199 -27.07 21.99 9.48
N ARG A 200 -26.83 20.81 10.05
CA ARG A 200 -27.20 19.52 9.43
C ARG A 200 -28.71 19.38 9.26
N ALA A 201 -29.48 19.74 10.28
CA ALA A 201 -30.93 19.58 10.26
C ALA A 201 -31.64 20.56 9.31
N ARG A 202 -31.22 21.83 9.27
CA ARG A 202 -31.88 22.88 8.45
C ARG A 202 -31.23 23.06 7.09
N GLY A 203 -29.91 22.87 6.99
CA GLY A 203 -29.12 23.15 5.80
C GLY A 203 -29.25 24.60 5.35
N ASP A 204 -29.12 25.55 6.27
CA ASP A 204 -29.31 26.99 6.02
C ASP A 204 -28.36 27.83 6.89
N LEU A 205 -27.75 28.86 6.29
CA LEU A 205 -26.82 29.79 6.94
C LEU A 205 -27.45 31.15 7.27
N THR A 206 -28.71 31.40 6.88
CA THR A 206 -29.37 32.72 7.03
C THR A 206 -29.35 33.22 8.47
N GLU A 207 -29.78 32.40 9.44
CA GLU A 207 -29.78 32.77 10.87
C GLU A 207 -28.39 33.16 11.38
N TYR A 208 -27.34 32.48 10.90
CA TYR A 208 -25.97 32.72 11.35
C TYR A 208 -25.37 33.94 10.68
N ALA A 209 -25.66 34.18 9.40
CA ALA A 209 -25.28 35.40 8.70
C ALA A 209 -25.89 36.64 9.36
N ASP A 210 -27.20 36.62 9.64
CA ASP A 210 -27.91 37.72 10.32
C ASP A 210 -27.32 38.03 11.71
N ARG A 211 -26.92 36.99 12.45
CA ARG A 211 -26.35 37.15 13.80
C ARG A 211 -24.92 37.68 13.77
N ILE A 212 -24.09 37.22 12.84
CA ILE A 212 -22.72 37.72 12.66
C ILE A 212 -22.73 39.18 12.19
N LEU A 213 -23.67 39.54 11.33
CA LEU A 213 -23.79 40.89 10.75
C LEU A 213 -24.68 41.82 11.59
N LYS A 214 -25.13 41.39 12.77
CA LYS A 214 -26.01 42.18 13.64
C LYS A 214 -25.39 43.55 13.94
N GLY A 215 -26.13 44.61 13.62
CA GLY A 215 -25.66 45.99 13.78
C GLY A 215 -24.85 46.54 12.61
N ARG A 216 -24.68 45.78 11.51
CA ARG A 216 -23.98 46.19 10.29
C ARG A 216 -24.95 46.17 9.09
N PRO A 217 -25.72 47.24 8.84
CA PRO A 217 -26.75 47.27 7.78
C PRO A 217 -26.18 47.12 6.35
N GLU A 218 -24.90 47.44 6.14
CA GLU A 218 -24.15 47.20 4.90
C GLU A 218 -23.11 46.07 5.06
N GLY A 219 -23.33 45.16 6.01
CA GLY A 219 -22.45 44.03 6.25
C GLY A 219 -22.61 42.91 5.22
N LYS A 220 -21.50 42.28 4.84
CA LYS A 220 -21.48 41.03 4.07
C LYS A 220 -20.57 39.99 4.71
N LEU A 221 -20.98 38.73 4.63
CA LEU A 221 -20.23 37.58 5.08
C LEU A 221 -19.50 36.92 3.91
N PHE A 222 -18.17 36.88 3.98
CA PHE A 222 -17.31 36.18 3.04
C PHE A 222 -16.93 34.82 3.59
N LEU A 223 -17.53 33.75 3.04
CA LEU A 223 -17.30 32.37 3.44
C LEU A 223 -16.22 31.76 2.54
N PHE A 224 -15.01 31.60 3.06
CA PHE A 224 -13.89 30.99 2.34
C PHE A 224 -13.68 29.53 2.77
N ILE A 225 -14.01 28.60 1.87
CA ILE A 225 -13.82 27.16 2.05
C ILE A 225 -12.53 26.75 1.33
N ASP A 226 -11.45 26.58 2.08
CA ASP A 226 -10.14 26.26 1.53
C ASP A 226 -9.94 24.74 1.44
N GLN A 227 -9.27 24.25 0.39
CA GLN A 227 -9.06 22.83 0.09
C GLN A 227 -10.38 22.05 0.05
N PHE A 228 -11.30 22.48 -0.81
CA PHE A 228 -12.64 21.92 -0.93
C PHE A 228 -12.65 20.44 -1.29
N GLU A 229 -11.61 19.94 -1.96
CA GLU A 229 -11.42 18.51 -2.22
C GLU A 229 -11.47 17.65 -0.95
N GLU A 230 -11.11 18.20 0.22
CA GLU A 230 -11.19 17.50 1.50
C GLU A 230 -12.62 17.11 1.87
N LEU A 231 -13.65 17.75 1.30
CA LEU A 231 -15.02 17.31 1.43
C LEU A 231 -15.15 15.85 0.97
N PHE A 232 -14.61 15.51 -0.19
CA PHE A 232 -14.77 14.19 -0.81
C PHE A 232 -13.79 13.16 -0.28
N THR A 233 -12.58 13.59 0.11
CA THR A 233 -11.51 12.68 0.52
C THR A 233 -11.47 12.43 2.03
N ARG A 234 -12.03 13.34 2.85
CA ARG A 234 -11.86 13.29 4.31
C ARG A 234 -13.14 13.35 5.11
N THR A 235 -14.28 13.69 4.51
CA THR A 235 -15.55 13.71 5.24
C THR A 235 -16.42 12.53 4.89
N LYS A 236 -17.26 12.09 5.84
CA LYS A 236 -18.15 10.94 5.63
C LYS A 236 -19.13 11.20 4.47
N PRO A 237 -19.31 10.24 3.54
CA PRO A 237 -20.20 10.40 2.37
C PRO A 237 -21.63 10.82 2.70
N GLU A 238 -22.13 10.41 3.86
CA GLU A 238 -23.46 10.77 4.37
C GLU A 238 -23.66 12.29 4.56
N HIS A 239 -22.59 13.06 4.76
CA HIS A 239 -22.67 14.52 4.95
C HIS A 239 -22.61 15.32 3.64
N HIS A 240 -22.08 14.74 2.55
CA HIS A 240 -21.76 15.47 1.31
C HIS A 240 -23.00 16.11 0.70
N HIS A 241 -24.08 15.35 0.56
CA HIS A 241 -25.30 15.83 -0.09
C HIS A 241 -25.93 17.01 0.65
N GLN A 242 -26.09 16.89 1.97
CA GLN A 242 -26.68 17.95 2.80
C GLN A 242 -25.82 19.21 2.82
N PHE A 243 -24.49 19.05 2.87
CA PHE A 243 -23.57 20.18 2.90
C PHE A 243 -23.59 20.96 1.58
N LEU A 244 -23.57 20.25 0.44
CA LEU A 244 -23.66 20.87 -0.89
C LEU A 244 -25.00 21.58 -1.09
N ALA A 245 -26.11 21.00 -0.63
CA ALA A 245 -27.43 21.65 -0.68
C ALA A 245 -27.49 22.92 0.18
N MET A 246 -26.79 22.96 1.32
CA MET A 246 -26.65 24.17 2.14
C MET A 246 -25.88 25.26 1.40
N LEU A 247 -24.77 24.93 0.72
CA LEU A 247 -24.01 25.90 -0.08
C LEU A 247 -24.84 26.45 -1.25
N GLU A 248 -25.62 25.61 -1.92
CA GLU A 248 -26.53 26.04 -2.98
C GLU A 248 -27.61 26.99 -2.46
N LYS A 249 -28.13 26.78 -1.24
CA LYS A 249 -29.05 27.74 -0.61
C LYS A 249 -28.34 29.04 -0.20
N ALA A 250 -27.08 28.94 0.25
CA ALA A 250 -26.29 30.08 0.69
C ALA A 250 -26.07 31.11 -0.42
N THR A 251 -26.03 30.70 -1.69
CA THR A 251 -25.91 31.63 -2.83
C THR A 251 -27.12 32.54 -3.03
N LYS A 252 -28.27 32.19 -2.43
CA LYS A 252 -29.51 32.98 -2.48
C LYS A 252 -29.58 34.02 -1.36
N ILE A 253 -28.63 34.02 -0.42
CA ILE A 253 -28.56 34.95 0.69
C ILE A 253 -27.80 36.21 0.21
N PRO A 254 -28.43 37.39 0.08
CA PRO A 254 -27.80 38.57 -0.52
C PRO A 254 -26.57 39.10 0.23
N GLN A 255 -26.51 38.82 1.54
CA GLN A 255 -25.42 39.23 2.42
C GLN A 255 -24.24 38.24 2.42
N LEU A 256 -24.33 37.10 1.72
CA LEU A 256 -23.32 36.04 1.78
C LEU A 256 -22.64 35.84 0.41
N CYS A 257 -21.32 35.76 0.44
CA CYS A 257 -20.50 35.39 -0.72
C CYS A 257 -19.65 34.17 -0.34
N THR A 258 -19.73 33.09 -1.12
CA THR A 258 -18.97 31.86 -0.88
C THR A 258 -17.85 31.71 -1.90
N VAL A 259 -16.64 31.46 -1.42
CA VAL A 259 -15.48 31.17 -2.26
C VAL A 259 -14.89 29.83 -1.86
N ILE A 260 -14.65 28.97 -2.84
CA ILE A 260 -14.00 27.68 -2.62
C ILE A 260 -12.67 27.61 -3.38
N THR A 261 -11.67 26.93 -2.83
CA THR A 261 -10.49 26.51 -3.60
C THR A 261 -10.55 25.02 -3.86
N LEU A 262 -10.27 24.60 -5.09
CA LEU A 262 -10.39 23.21 -5.52
C LEU A 262 -9.16 22.83 -6.35
N ARG A 263 -8.63 21.62 -6.15
CA ARG A 263 -7.62 21.07 -7.06
C ARG A 263 -8.25 20.62 -8.39
N ALA A 264 -7.55 20.86 -9.50
CA ALA A 264 -8.06 20.57 -10.83
C ALA A 264 -8.36 19.08 -11.08
N ASP A 265 -7.61 18.17 -10.47
CA ASP A 265 -7.80 16.70 -10.49
C ASP A 265 -9.07 16.24 -9.75
N PHE A 266 -9.62 17.07 -8.85
CA PHE A 266 -10.88 16.79 -8.17
C PHE A 266 -12.13 17.30 -8.92
N TYR A 267 -11.95 18.03 -10.02
CA TYR A 267 -13.08 18.53 -10.82
C TYR A 267 -14.05 17.42 -11.29
N PRO A 268 -13.59 16.24 -11.78
CA PRO A 268 -14.50 15.15 -12.16
C PRO A 268 -15.34 14.60 -11.00
N HIS A 269 -14.83 14.68 -9.75
CA HIS A 269 -15.59 14.28 -8.57
C HIS A 269 -16.74 15.24 -8.29
N CYS A 270 -16.55 16.54 -8.53
CA CYS A 270 -17.59 17.55 -8.36
C CYS A 270 -18.77 17.36 -9.31
N LEU A 271 -18.52 16.90 -10.55
CA LEU A 271 -19.56 16.64 -11.55
C LEU A 271 -20.50 15.49 -11.18
N LYS A 272 -20.15 14.66 -10.19
CA LYS A 272 -21.04 13.61 -9.65
C LYS A 272 -22.20 14.20 -8.82
N HIS A 273 -22.15 15.48 -8.48
CA HIS A 273 -23.14 16.16 -7.64
C HIS A 273 -23.80 17.34 -8.38
N ARG A 274 -25.08 17.22 -8.70
CA ARG A 274 -25.85 18.22 -9.48
C ARG A 274 -25.81 19.64 -8.92
N SER A 275 -25.92 19.80 -7.59
CA SER A 275 -25.84 21.11 -6.94
C SER A 275 -24.49 21.79 -7.19
N LEU A 276 -23.40 21.03 -7.10
CA LEU A 276 -22.05 21.57 -7.28
C LEU A 276 -21.71 21.82 -8.74
N GLU A 277 -22.19 20.96 -9.65
CA GLU A 277 -22.11 21.20 -11.10
C GLU A 277 -22.72 22.55 -11.48
N THR A 278 -23.92 22.86 -10.97
CA THR A 278 -24.61 24.14 -11.21
C THR A 278 -23.77 25.31 -10.69
N LEU A 279 -23.30 25.22 -9.44
CA LEU A 279 -22.46 26.26 -8.82
C LEU A 279 -21.14 26.51 -9.57
N LEU A 280 -20.50 25.44 -10.07
CA LEU A 280 -19.26 25.54 -10.84
C LEU A 280 -19.48 26.15 -12.23
N ASN A 281 -20.60 25.85 -12.88
CA ASN A 281 -20.95 26.45 -14.18
C ASN A 281 -21.21 27.96 -14.05
N ASP A 282 -21.87 28.38 -12.98
CA ASP A 282 -22.18 29.79 -12.73
C ASP A 282 -20.95 30.61 -12.31
N GLY A 283 -20.06 30.01 -11.50
CA GLY A 283 -18.95 30.73 -10.87
C GLY A 283 -17.67 29.92 -10.77
N MET A 284 -16.85 29.91 -11.83
CA MET A 284 -15.51 29.32 -11.82
C MET A 284 -14.42 30.28 -12.31
N PHE A 285 -13.24 30.18 -11.70
CA PHE A 285 -12.00 30.83 -12.11
C PHE A 285 -10.85 29.81 -12.12
N SER A 286 -10.26 29.57 -13.29
CA SER A 286 -9.12 28.67 -13.43
C SER A 286 -7.83 29.42 -13.14
N LEU A 287 -7.10 29.01 -12.10
CA LEU A 287 -5.81 29.58 -11.71
C LEU A 287 -4.66 28.76 -12.30
N ALA A 288 -4.05 29.30 -13.36
CA ALA A 288 -2.82 28.77 -13.93
C ALA A 288 -1.60 29.05 -13.04
N ALA A 289 -0.51 28.31 -13.28
CA ALA A 289 0.80 28.64 -12.73
C ALA A 289 1.18 30.10 -13.10
N PRO A 290 1.89 30.85 -12.24
CA PRO A 290 2.36 32.18 -12.60
C PRO A 290 3.36 32.09 -13.75
N ASP A 291 3.32 33.04 -14.67
CA ASP A 291 4.33 33.11 -15.74
C ASP A 291 5.70 33.58 -15.20
N LYS A 292 6.76 33.46 -16.02
CA LYS A 292 8.13 33.86 -15.65
C LYS A 292 8.22 35.30 -15.13
N ARG A 293 7.39 36.23 -15.64
CA ARG A 293 7.39 37.63 -15.18
C ARG A 293 6.75 37.74 -13.79
N ALA A 294 5.63 37.07 -13.59
CA ALA A 294 4.96 37.01 -12.30
C ALA A 294 5.87 36.39 -11.23
N LEU A 295 6.55 35.28 -11.56
CA LEU A 295 7.53 34.64 -10.68
C LEU A 295 8.70 35.56 -10.34
N TYR A 296 9.27 36.26 -11.34
CA TYR A 296 10.33 37.23 -11.09
C TYR A 296 9.89 38.34 -10.13
N VAL A 297 8.66 38.85 -10.28
CA VAL A 297 8.11 39.87 -9.37
C VAL A 297 7.81 39.29 -7.98
N MET A 298 7.43 38.00 -7.87
CA MET A 298 7.31 37.29 -6.60
C MET A 298 8.65 37.13 -5.89
N ILE A 299 9.74 37.00 -6.63
CA ILE A 299 11.11 36.97 -6.09
C ILE A 299 11.50 38.38 -5.64
N THR A 300 11.50 39.37 -6.52
CA THR A 300 12.14 40.67 -6.22
C THR A 300 11.29 41.62 -5.39
N GLY A 301 9.96 41.57 -5.52
CA GLY A 301 9.03 42.51 -4.88
C GLY A 301 9.08 42.48 -3.35
N PRO A 302 8.89 41.30 -2.70
CA PRO A 302 8.93 41.20 -1.25
C PRO A 302 10.27 41.65 -0.64
N ALA A 303 11.39 41.27 -1.27
CA ALA A 303 12.73 41.68 -0.85
C ALA A 303 12.88 43.21 -0.86
N SER A 304 12.43 43.87 -1.94
CA SER A 304 12.52 45.33 -2.05
C SER A 304 11.78 46.04 -0.91
N LEU A 305 10.61 45.55 -0.48
CA LEU A 305 9.86 46.16 0.65
C LEU A 305 10.48 45.89 2.02
N ALA A 306 11.21 44.79 2.15
CA ALA A 306 11.96 44.43 3.35
C ALA A 306 13.37 45.07 3.41
N GLY A 307 13.75 45.86 2.39
CA GLY A 307 15.08 46.47 2.31
C GLY A 307 16.20 45.49 2.00
N VAL A 308 15.87 44.37 1.33
CA VAL A 308 16.82 43.32 0.95
C VAL A 308 17.06 43.39 -0.56
N SER A 309 18.31 43.26 -0.99
CA SER A 309 18.71 43.14 -2.40
C SER A 309 19.29 41.77 -2.70
N PHE A 310 19.48 41.47 -3.97
CA PHE A 310 20.14 40.24 -4.44
C PHE A 310 21.47 40.59 -5.11
N ASP A 311 22.40 39.64 -5.14
CA ASP A 311 23.52 39.67 -6.08
C ASP A 311 23.01 39.76 -7.53
N GLU A 312 23.85 40.33 -8.40
CA GLU A 312 23.51 40.52 -9.81
C GLU A 312 23.24 39.18 -10.50
N GLY A 313 22.08 39.04 -11.15
CA GLY A 313 21.70 37.80 -11.84
C GLY A 313 21.07 36.72 -10.95
N LEU A 314 21.21 36.74 -9.63
CA LEU A 314 20.67 35.71 -8.75
C LEU A 314 19.14 35.51 -8.86
N PRO A 315 18.29 36.55 -8.99
CA PRO A 315 16.85 36.35 -9.21
C PRO A 315 16.52 35.56 -10.48
N TRP A 316 17.35 35.66 -11.53
CA TRP A 316 17.20 34.84 -12.75
C TRP A 316 17.52 33.40 -12.50
N ARG A 317 18.63 33.17 -11.81
CA ARG A 317 19.09 31.84 -11.48
C ARG A 317 18.06 31.08 -10.66
N ILE A 318 17.47 31.74 -9.65
CA ILE A 318 16.35 31.19 -8.86
C ILE A 318 15.14 30.87 -9.75
N LEU A 319 14.81 31.76 -10.68
CA LEU A 319 13.71 31.56 -11.62
C LEU A 319 13.94 30.37 -12.57
N GLU A 320 15.16 30.22 -13.09
CA GLU A 320 15.53 29.10 -13.95
C GLU A 320 15.52 27.77 -13.18
N ASP A 321 16.07 27.75 -11.97
CA ASP A 321 16.09 26.56 -11.09
C ASP A 321 14.69 26.11 -10.65
N THR A 322 13.72 27.03 -10.63
CA THR A 322 12.33 26.73 -10.27
C THR A 322 11.67 25.82 -11.31
N GLY A 323 11.90 26.07 -12.60
CA GLY A 323 11.27 25.34 -13.71
C GLY A 323 9.73 25.46 -13.74
N ASP A 324 9.10 24.60 -14.55
CA ASP A 324 7.65 24.63 -14.83
C ASP A 324 6.89 23.42 -14.22
N GLU A 325 7.54 22.62 -13.36
CA GLU A 325 6.96 21.40 -12.78
C GLU A 325 5.88 21.71 -11.72
N PRO A 326 4.89 20.81 -11.54
CA PRO A 326 3.89 20.94 -10.46
C PRO A 326 4.55 21.07 -9.08
N GLY A 327 4.17 22.10 -8.31
CA GLY A 327 4.74 22.37 -6.98
C GLY A 327 6.02 23.21 -6.98
N ALA A 328 6.58 23.57 -8.15
CA ALA A 328 7.76 24.43 -8.28
C ALA A 328 7.64 25.76 -7.51
N LEU A 329 6.47 26.39 -7.52
CA LEU A 329 6.21 27.64 -6.79
C LEU A 329 6.45 27.51 -5.27
N ALA A 330 6.06 26.38 -4.67
CA ALA A 330 6.25 26.14 -3.24
C ALA A 330 7.73 25.90 -2.90
N LEU A 331 8.46 25.19 -3.77
CA LEU A 331 9.90 25.01 -3.65
C LEU A 331 10.66 26.33 -3.77
N MET A 332 10.31 27.17 -4.75
CA MET A 332 10.88 28.50 -4.90
C MET A 332 10.65 29.35 -3.63
N ALA A 333 9.42 29.36 -3.11
CA ALA A 333 9.10 30.09 -1.89
C ALA A 333 9.91 29.60 -0.68
N PHE A 334 10.14 28.29 -0.57
CA PHE A 334 10.98 27.69 0.46
C PHE A 334 12.45 28.09 0.31
N ALA A 335 13.01 27.97 -0.90
CA ALA A 335 14.39 28.33 -1.18
C ALA A 335 14.68 29.83 -0.92
N LEU A 336 13.75 30.72 -1.26
CA LEU A 336 13.86 32.15 -0.94
C LEU A 336 13.86 32.42 0.57
N ALA A 337 13.05 31.69 1.34
CA ALA A 337 13.03 31.82 2.79
C ALA A 337 14.33 31.29 3.43
N GLU A 338 14.89 30.21 2.88
CA GLU A 338 16.20 29.67 3.29
C GLU A 338 17.34 30.63 2.93
N LEU A 339 17.33 31.19 1.72
CA LEU A 339 18.31 32.18 1.26
C LEU A 339 18.31 33.42 2.15
N TYR A 340 17.13 33.96 2.43
CA TYR A 340 16.98 35.11 3.32
C TYR A 340 17.53 34.80 4.72
N ARG A 341 17.23 33.61 5.27
CA ARG A 341 17.73 33.20 6.59
C ARG A 341 19.26 33.02 6.59
N ALA A 342 19.82 32.39 5.56
CA ALA A 342 21.24 32.14 5.43
C ALA A 342 22.07 33.44 5.29
N CYS A 343 21.46 34.49 4.74
CA CYS A 343 22.13 35.78 4.57
C CYS A 343 21.97 36.70 5.78
N GLN A 344 21.11 36.40 6.76
CA GLN A 344 20.99 37.23 7.97
C GLN A 344 22.32 37.31 8.73
N PRO A 345 22.73 38.49 9.24
CA PRO A 345 22.01 39.77 9.27
C PRO A 345 22.25 40.69 8.04
N SER A 346 22.89 40.20 6.97
CA SER A 346 23.11 40.96 5.73
C SER A 346 21.80 41.35 5.06
N THR A 347 21.80 42.50 4.40
CA THR A 347 20.70 42.97 3.52
C THR A 347 20.88 42.53 2.07
N ILE A 348 21.90 41.73 1.76
CA ILE A 348 22.17 41.21 0.42
C ILE A 348 22.04 39.68 0.45
N MET A 349 21.13 39.15 -0.36
CA MET A 349 21.01 37.73 -0.67
C MET A 349 22.03 37.34 -1.74
N THR A 350 22.92 36.41 -1.42
CA THR A 350 24.13 36.15 -2.22
C THR A 350 24.10 34.83 -2.97
N ASP A 351 24.81 34.76 -4.10
CA ASP A 351 24.99 33.51 -4.86
C ASP A 351 25.67 32.44 -4.00
N SER A 352 26.67 32.81 -3.20
CA SER A 352 27.37 31.87 -2.31
C SER A 352 26.44 31.24 -1.27
N ALA A 353 25.50 32.00 -0.71
CA ALA A 353 24.53 31.45 0.23
C ALA A 353 23.53 30.53 -0.49
N TYR A 354 23.10 30.90 -1.70
CA TYR A 354 22.20 30.10 -2.52
C TYR A 354 22.82 28.75 -2.94
N ASP A 355 24.11 28.76 -3.28
CA ASP A 355 24.89 27.56 -3.62
C ASP A 355 25.09 26.61 -2.45
N SER A 356 25.17 27.14 -1.22
CA SER A 356 25.42 26.33 -0.02
C SER A 356 24.36 25.25 0.25
N PHE A 357 23.16 25.44 -0.29
CA PHE A 357 22.05 24.48 -0.22
C PHE A 357 21.60 23.95 -1.59
N GLY A 358 22.36 24.19 -2.67
CA GLY A 358 22.12 23.57 -3.97
C GLY A 358 20.87 24.09 -4.71
N GLY A 359 20.55 25.37 -4.56
CA GLY A 359 19.45 26.03 -5.25
C GLY A 359 18.05 25.60 -4.84
N VAL A 360 17.04 25.81 -5.71
CA VAL A 360 15.62 25.58 -5.39
C VAL A 360 15.34 24.14 -4.96
N ARG A 361 15.81 23.16 -5.73
CA ARG A 361 15.59 21.72 -5.45
C ARG A 361 16.39 21.25 -4.23
N GLY A 362 17.62 21.73 -4.07
CA GLY A 362 18.51 21.34 -2.98
C GLY A 362 18.09 21.90 -1.61
N ALA A 363 17.39 23.03 -1.56
CA ALA A 363 17.02 23.69 -0.30
C ALA A 363 16.28 22.75 0.68
N ILE A 364 15.27 22.02 0.20
CA ILE A 364 14.47 21.11 1.05
C ILE A 364 15.29 19.89 1.47
N ALA A 365 16.12 19.36 0.58
CA ALA A 365 17.01 18.24 0.85
C ALA A 365 18.05 18.61 1.90
N LYS A 366 18.67 19.78 1.78
CA LYS A 366 19.66 20.29 2.73
C LYS A 366 19.06 20.47 4.12
N ARG A 367 17.86 21.07 4.22
CA ARG A 367 17.13 21.21 5.48
C ARG A 367 16.83 19.84 6.11
N ALA A 368 16.40 18.87 5.30
CA ALA A 368 16.14 17.50 5.73
C ALA A 368 17.41 16.79 6.21
N ASP A 369 18.53 16.94 5.50
CA ASP A 369 19.82 16.38 5.90
C ASP A 369 20.37 17.01 7.18
N THR A 370 20.21 18.32 7.37
CA THR A 370 20.56 18.98 8.64
C THR A 370 19.72 18.45 9.79
N ALA A 371 18.39 18.40 9.64
CA ALA A 371 17.48 17.88 10.66
C ALA A 371 17.76 16.39 10.98
N TYR A 372 18.05 15.58 9.95
CA TYR A 372 18.44 14.18 10.12
C TYR A 372 19.82 14.01 10.76
N GLY A 373 20.75 14.93 10.47
CA GLY A 373 22.10 14.98 11.02
C GLY A 373 22.13 15.25 12.52
N GLU A 374 21.16 16.02 13.04
CA GLU A 374 20.98 16.30 14.47
C GLU A 374 20.46 15.10 15.27
N LEU A 375 19.90 14.08 14.61
CA LEU A 375 19.39 12.87 15.27
C LEU A 375 20.54 11.97 15.75
N ASP A 376 20.37 11.38 16.93
CA ASP A 376 21.24 10.32 17.43
C ASP A 376 21.00 8.99 16.70
N GLN A 377 21.87 8.01 16.95
CA GLN A 377 21.83 6.74 16.21
C GLN A 377 20.54 5.97 16.46
N ASP A 378 20.02 5.99 17.69
CA ASP A 378 18.78 5.29 18.07
C ASP A 378 17.57 5.93 17.38
N THR A 379 17.47 7.26 17.35
CA THR A 379 16.39 7.98 16.67
C THR A 379 16.41 7.73 15.16
N ARG A 380 17.60 7.64 14.54
CA ARG A 380 17.72 7.32 13.11
C ARG A 380 17.17 5.96 12.74
N THR A 381 17.14 4.98 13.65
CA THR A 381 16.53 3.66 13.38
C THR A 381 15.02 3.74 13.16
N ALA A 382 14.35 4.77 13.71
CA ALA A 382 12.93 4.98 13.53
C ALA A 382 12.55 5.56 12.16
N PHE A 383 13.53 5.96 11.33
CA PHE A 383 13.31 6.58 10.02
C PHE A 383 12.28 5.83 9.16
N GLY A 384 12.50 4.53 8.93
CA GLY A 384 11.58 3.73 8.11
C GLY A 384 10.20 3.57 8.74
N ASN A 385 10.12 3.51 10.07
CA ASN A 385 8.86 3.35 10.80
C ASN A 385 8.00 4.62 10.80
N VAL A 386 8.63 5.80 10.77
CA VAL A 386 7.91 7.07 10.64
C VAL A 386 7.45 7.27 9.19
N PHE A 387 8.35 7.18 8.22
CA PHE A 387 8.02 7.48 6.83
C PHE A 387 7.05 6.47 6.20
N LYS A 388 7.03 5.19 6.62
CA LYS A 388 6.02 4.23 6.14
C LYS A 388 4.59 4.63 6.51
N GLU A 389 4.41 5.39 7.59
CA GLU A 389 3.10 5.87 8.02
C GLU A 389 2.69 7.16 7.31
N LEU A 390 3.66 7.94 6.85
CA LEU A 390 3.49 9.26 6.24
C LEU A 390 3.59 9.28 4.71
N VAL A 391 3.88 8.14 4.08
CA VAL A 391 3.98 8.00 2.62
C VAL A 391 2.91 7.02 2.12
N GLU A 392 2.31 7.35 0.99
CA GLU A 392 1.47 6.44 0.21
C GLU A 392 1.82 6.57 -1.27
N VAL A 393 1.53 5.53 -2.06
CA VAL A 393 1.71 5.56 -3.52
C VAL A 393 0.34 5.62 -4.18
N ASP A 394 0.16 6.56 -5.10
CA ASP A 394 -1.06 6.68 -5.89
C ASP A 394 -1.12 5.57 -6.97
N PRO A 395 -2.25 4.85 -7.10
CA PRO A 395 -2.36 3.71 -8.01
C PRO A 395 -2.50 4.08 -9.50
N GLU A 396 -2.92 5.31 -9.83
CA GLU A 396 -3.13 5.76 -11.20
C GLU A 396 -1.87 6.40 -11.79
N CYS A 397 -1.19 7.24 -11.01
CA CYS A 397 0.01 7.94 -11.48
C CYS A 397 1.33 7.31 -11.01
N GLY A 398 1.30 6.42 -10.01
CA GLY A 398 2.52 5.80 -9.48
C GLY A 398 3.45 6.79 -8.79
N VAL A 399 2.93 7.91 -8.30
CA VAL A 399 3.73 8.95 -7.64
C VAL A 399 3.62 8.82 -6.13
N PRO A 400 4.73 8.90 -5.36
CA PRO A 400 4.68 9.01 -3.91
C PRO A 400 3.95 10.28 -3.49
N THR A 401 2.91 10.13 -2.68
CA THR A 401 2.14 11.22 -2.09
C THR A 401 2.23 11.17 -0.58
N ARG A 402 1.95 12.31 0.06
CA ARG A 402 1.95 12.39 1.53
C ARG A 402 0.68 11.78 2.12
N LYS A 403 0.83 11.11 3.25
CA LYS A 403 -0.25 10.56 4.07
C LYS A 403 -0.18 11.17 5.48
N ARG A 404 -1.35 11.40 6.07
CA ARG A 404 -1.49 11.79 7.49
C ARG A 404 -1.48 10.56 8.39
N ALA A 405 -0.79 10.65 9.52
CA ALA A 405 -0.79 9.62 10.56
C ALA A 405 -1.11 10.22 11.94
N PRO A 406 -1.91 9.54 12.79
CA PRO A 406 -2.12 9.96 14.18
C PRO A 406 -0.81 10.02 14.96
N SER A 407 -0.56 11.11 15.69
CA SER A 407 0.64 11.30 16.50
C SER A 407 0.86 10.15 17.48
N ARG A 408 -0.23 9.57 18.03
CA ARG A 408 -0.15 8.41 18.94
C ARG A 408 0.63 7.23 18.37
N ARG A 409 0.69 7.06 17.05
CA ARG A 409 1.47 6.00 16.42
C ARG A 409 2.97 6.13 16.66
N PHE A 410 3.43 7.32 16.99
CA PHE A 410 4.83 7.62 17.22
C PHE A 410 5.14 7.81 18.70
N ILE A 411 4.14 8.11 19.54
CA ILE A 411 4.32 8.43 20.97
C ILE A 411 4.94 7.26 21.77
N ASP A 412 4.52 6.02 21.49
CA ASP A 412 5.00 4.85 22.23
C ASP A 412 6.46 4.47 21.90
N SER A 413 7.04 5.06 20.83
CA SER A 413 8.43 4.89 20.46
C SER A 413 9.21 6.19 20.71
N PRO A 414 10.10 6.24 21.73
CA PRO A 414 10.90 7.44 22.02
C PRO A 414 11.68 7.93 20.79
N ALA A 415 12.24 6.99 20.02
CA ALA A 415 12.94 7.26 18.76
C ALA A 415 12.01 7.85 17.68
N ALA A 416 10.82 7.27 17.45
CA ALA A 416 9.90 7.81 16.45
C ALA A 416 9.39 9.21 16.83
N ASN A 417 9.04 9.40 18.11
CA ASN A 417 8.59 10.69 18.63
C ASN A 417 9.69 11.77 18.53
N ALA A 418 10.94 11.44 18.87
CA ALA A 418 12.07 12.36 18.72
C ALA A 418 12.26 12.79 17.25
N LEU A 419 12.21 11.84 16.31
CA LEU A 419 12.31 12.15 14.87
C LEU A 419 11.19 13.09 14.42
N VAL A 420 9.93 12.77 14.78
CA VAL A 420 8.77 13.60 14.45
C VAL A 420 8.92 15.02 15.00
N ASN A 421 9.39 15.16 16.25
CA ASN A 421 9.60 16.47 16.87
C ASN A 421 10.70 17.28 16.16
N THR A 422 11.86 16.67 15.87
CA THR A 422 12.94 17.35 15.14
C THR A 422 12.49 17.78 13.74
N PHE A 423 11.78 16.92 13.01
CA PHE A 423 11.28 17.24 11.67
C PHE A 423 10.17 18.30 11.70
N THR A 424 9.35 18.35 12.75
CA THR A 424 8.34 19.39 12.95
C THR A 424 8.99 20.73 13.28
N GLN A 425 10.01 20.75 14.16
CA GLN A 425 10.81 21.95 14.46
C GLN A 425 11.54 22.49 13.22
N ALA A 426 12.04 21.59 12.37
CA ALA A 426 12.63 21.92 11.07
C ALA A 426 11.59 22.34 10.00
N ARG A 427 10.29 22.33 10.33
CA ARG A 427 9.15 22.64 9.44
C ARG A 427 9.04 21.71 8.23
N LEU A 428 9.56 20.49 8.34
CA LEU A 428 9.46 19.44 7.34
C LEU A 428 8.20 18.60 7.55
N PHE A 429 7.72 18.52 8.79
CA PHE A 429 6.42 17.98 9.15
C PHE A 429 5.48 19.09 9.62
N VAL A 430 4.18 18.85 9.45
CA VAL A 430 3.11 19.72 9.94
C VAL A 430 2.20 18.90 10.83
N GLY A 431 2.02 19.39 12.06
CA GLY A 431 0.98 18.94 12.97
C GLY A 431 -0.34 19.62 12.64
N SER A 432 -1.45 18.88 12.67
CA SER A 432 -2.79 19.45 12.66
C SER A 432 -3.68 18.75 13.68
N ASP A 433 -4.58 19.49 14.30
CA ASP A 433 -5.60 18.88 15.16
C ASP A 433 -6.58 18.07 14.30
N ALA A 434 -6.75 16.79 14.65
CA ALA A 434 -7.75 15.93 14.04
C ALA A 434 -9.05 15.93 14.87
N PRO A 435 -10.18 15.49 14.28
CA PRO A 435 -11.45 15.41 14.99
C PRO A 435 -11.36 14.41 16.14
N GLY A 436 -11.66 14.86 17.36
CA GLY A 436 -11.54 14.05 18.58
C GLY A 436 -10.45 14.54 19.54
N GLY A 437 -9.69 15.58 19.15
CA GLY A 437 -8.58 16.11 19.94
C GLY A 437 -7.28 15.33 19.78
N GLU A 438 -7.21 14.46 18.77
CA GLU A 438 -6.02 13.68 18.47
C GLU A 438 -5.13 14.45 17.49
N GLU A 439 -3.89 14.71 17.87
CA GLU A 439 -2.92 15.38 17.00
C GLU A 439 -2.52 14.43 15.86
N VAL A 440 -2.47 14.92 14.61
CA VAL A 440 -1.95 14.16 13.45
C VAL A 440 -0.73 14.85 12.86
N VAL A 441 0.13 14.05 12.23
CA VAL A 441 1.37 14.50 11.57
C VAL A 441 1.30 14.14 10.08
N GLU A 442 1.77 15.06 9.23
CA GLU A 442 2.06 14.80 7.81
C GLU A 442 3.33 15.48 7.34
N VAL A 443 3.82 15.06 6.18
CA VAL A 443 4.90 15.75 5.47
C VAL A 443 4.41 17.12 4.97
N ALA A 444 5.16 18.17 5.28
CA ALA A 444 4.82 19.55 4.95
C ALA A 444 4.61 19.76 3.44
N HIS A 445 5.42 19.08 2.61
CA HIS A 445 5.33 19.17 1.15
C HIS A 445 5.81 17.89 0.45
N GLU A 446 5.12 17.46 -0.61
CA GLU A 446 5.46 16.25 -1.40
C GLU A 446 6.86 16.31 -2.02
N ALA A 447 7.38 17.51 -2.24
CA ALA A 447 8.74 17.70 -2.72
C ALA A 447 9.81 17.08 -1.80
N LEU A 448 9.51 16.86 -0.51
CA LEU A 448 10.40 16.11 0.39
C LEU A 448 10.53 14.63 -0.04
N LEU A 449 9.46 14.04 -0.58
CA LEU A 449 9.42 12.64 -1.00
C LEU A 449 10.25 12.39 -2.27
N THR A 450 10.42 13.43 -3.09
CA THR A 450 11.10 13.35 -4.38
C THR A 450 12.49 13.97 -4.37
N ASN A 451 12.70 15.09 -3.69
CA ASN A 451 13.96 15.84 -3.75
C ASN A 451 14.94 15.51 -2.62
N TRP A 452 14.52 14.83 -1.55
CA TRP A 452 15.46 14.38 -0.51
C TRP A 452 15.99 12.98 -0.86
N PRO A 453 17.25 12.83 -1.28
CA PRO A 453 17.74 11.57 -1.87
C PRO A 453 17.57 10.36 -0.95
N ARG A 454 17.84 10.54 0.35
CA ARG A 454 17.70 9.47 1.36
C ARG A 454 16.28 8.91 1.43
N LEU A 455 15.27 9.78 1.42
CA LEU A 455 13.88 9.35 1.48
C LEU A 455 13.43 8.83 0.13
N HIS A 456 13.83 9.48 -0.96
CA HIS A 456 13.51 9.05 -2.31
C HIS A 456 14.02 7.63 -2.59
N GLU A 457 15.30 7.35 -2.35
CA GLU A 457 15.89 6.01 -2.49
C GLU A 457 15.20 4.97 -1.59
N TRP A 458 14.82 5.37 -0.37
CA TRP A 458 14.11 4.50 0.56
C TRP A 458 12.70 4.13 0.07
N ILE A 459 11.99 5.09 -0.53
CA ILE A 459 10.68 4.91 -1.16
C ILE A 459 10.81 4.04 -2.41
N GLU A 460 11.75 4.34 -3.32
CA GLU A 460 11.95 3.59 -4.56
C GLU A 460 12.23 2.11 -4.27
N ALA A 461 13.08 1.81 -3.29
CA ALA A 461 13.39 0.43 -2.90
C ALA A 461 12.16 -0.35 -2.35
N ARG A 462 11.06 0.34 -2.01
CA ARG A 462 9.83 -0.20 -1.42
C ARG A 462 8.58 0.19 -2.20
N PHE A 463 8.74 0.69 -3.42
CA PHE A 463 7.64 1.26 -4.18
C PHE A 463 6.51 0.24 -4.42
N ASP A 464 6.88 -0.97 -4.85
CA ASP A 464 5.95 -2.08 -5.07
C ASP A 464 5.29 -2.55 -3.77
N ASP A 465 5.98 -2.45 -2.64
CA ASP A 465 5.44 -2.82 -1.34
C ASP A 465 4.33 -1.86 -0.89
N PHE A 466 4.53 -0.54 -1.06
CA PHE A 466 3.51 0.45 -0.76
C PHE A 466 2.28 0.29 -1.66
N ARG A 467 2.50 0.04 -2.95
CA ARG A 467 1.43 -0.22 -3.92
C ARG A 467 0.64 -1.47 -3.53
N LEU A 468 1.33 -2.56 -3.17
CA LEU A 468 0.71 -3.81 -2.76
C LEU A 468 -0.06 -3.67 -1.43
N LEU A 469 0.51 -2.96 -0.45
CA LEU A 469 -0.17 -2.69 0.82
C LEU A 469 -1.48 -1.92 0.62
N ARG A 470 -1.48 -0.91 -0.26
CA ARG A 470 -2.70 -0.17 -0.60
C ARG A 470 -3.73 -1.08 -1.26
N GLN A 471 -3.32 -1.95 -2.19
CA GLN A 471 -4.23 -2.91 -2.82
C GLN A 471 -4.83 -3.89 -1.80
N VAL A 472 -4.03 -4.39 -0.86
CA VAL A 472 -4.52 -5.25 0.24
C VAL A 472 -5.59 -4.53 1.05
N ARG A 473 -5.36 -3.26 1.42
CA ARG A 473 -6.33 -2.47 2.19
C ARG A 473 -7.64 -2.26 1.44
N LEU A 474 -7.58 -1.92 0.16
CA LEU A 474 -8.76 -1.71 -0.68
C LEU A 474 -9.56 -3.01 -0.87
N ASP A 475 -8.89 -4.11 -1.25
CA ASP A 475 -9.56 -5.38 -1.49
C ASP A 475 -10.12 -5.97 -0.18
N ALA A 476 -9.42 -5.82 0.95
CA ALA A 476 -9.91 -6.25 2.26
C ALA A 476 -11.15 -5.45 2.70
N ALA A 477 -11.17 -4.13 2.49
CA ALA A 477 -12.31 -3.29 2.82
C ALA A 477 -13.54 -3.61 1.96
N GLU A 478 -13.34 -3.92 0.67
CA GLU A 478 -14.43 -4.35 -0.22
C GLU A 478 -14.92 -5.76 0.14
N TRP A 479 -14.01 -6.69 0.44
CA TRP A 479 -14.34 -8.03 0.91
C TRP A 479 -15.17 -8.01 2.21
N GLU A 480 -14.81 -7.15 3.16
CA GLU A 480 -15.58 -6.92 4.39
C GLU A 480 -16.99 -6.43 4.08
N ARG A 481 -17.10 -5.43 3.19
CA ARG A 481 -18.39 -4.83 2.78
C ARG A 481 -19.33 -5.84 2.12
N GLN A 482 -18.77 -6.81 1.40
CA GLN A 482 -19.51 -7.87 0.73
C GLN A 482 -19.86 -9.06 1.66
N GLY A 483 -19.54 -8.98 2.96
CA GLY A 483 -19.85 -10.04 3.92
C GLY A 483 -18.85 -11.20 3.93
N ARG A 484 -17.60 -10.93 3.56
CA ARG A 484 -16.47 -11.88 3.62
C ARG A 484 -16.61 -13.15 2.75
N PRO A 485 -16.97 -13.06 1.45
CA PRO A 485 -17.05 -14.26 0.61
C PRO A 485 -15.66 -14.86 0.34
N ASP A 486 -15.52 -16.18 0.53
CA ASP A 486 -14.26 -16.92 0.30
C ASP A 486 -13.75 -16.82 -1.14
N ALA A 487 -14.65 -16.69 -2.11
CA ALA A 487 -14.31 -16.60 -3.54
C ALA A 487 -13.47 -15.36 -3.88
N ASN A 488 -13.50 -14.32 -3.04
CA ASN A 488 -12.79 -13.07 -3.27
C ASN A 488 -11.44 -13.02 -2.53
N LEU A 489 -11.15 -14.00 -1.67
CA LEU A 489 -9.87 -14.09 -0.99
C LEU A 489 -8.75 -14.39 -1.99
N TRP A 490 -7.61 -13.75 -1.79
CA TRP A 490 -6.46 -13.95 -2.68
C TRP A 490 -5.90 -15.37 -2.56
N ARG A 491 -5.46 -15.92 -3.68
CA ARG A 491 -4.78 -17.23 -3.74
C ARG A 491 -3.30 -17.10 -3.36
N HIS A 492 -2.68 -18.22 -3.02
CA HIS A 492 -1.29 -18.34 -2.59
C HIS A 492 -0.32 -17.57 -3.49
N GLU A 493 -0.46 -17.65 -4.82
CA GLU A 493 0.41 -16.96 -5.77
C GLU A 493 0.38 -15.44 -5.59
N ARG A 494 -0.80 -14.88 -5.27
CA ARG A 494 -0.97 -13.44 -5.01
C ARG A 494 -0.59 -13.06 -3.57
N LEU A 495 -0.62 -14.01 -2.63
CA LEU A 495 -0.21 -13.82 -1.24
C LEU A 495 1.32 -13.87 -1.04
N LYS A 496 2.08 -14.58 -1.89
CA LYS A 496 3.56 -14.61 -1.82
C LYS A 496 4.22 -13.22 -1.70
N PRO A 497 3.96 -12.26 -2.61
CA PRO A 497 4.55 -10.93 -2.49
C PRO A 497 4.02 -10.17 -1.26
N VAL A 498 2.81 -10.48 -0.76
CA VAL A 498 2.25 -9.88 0.46
C VAL A 498 3.05 -10.31 1.69
N HIS A 499 3.47 -11.57 1.78
CA HIS A 499 4.30 -12.05 2.88
C HIS A 499 5.66 -11.35 2.91
N HIS A 500 6.34 -11.23 1.76
CA HIS A 500 7.61 -10.49 1.67
C HIS A 500 7.43 -8.99 1.97
N MET A 501 6.36 -8.37 1.48
CA MET A 501 6.01 -6.99 1.81
C MET A 501 5.83 -6.81 3.33
N ARG A 502 5.16 -7.76 4.01
CA ARG A 502 4.98 -7.71 5.46
C ARG A 502 6.28 -7.84 6.22
N GLU A 503 7.22 -8.67 5.77
CA GLU A 503 8.54 -8.79 6.39
C GLU A 503 9.36 -7.49 6.23
N ARG A 504 9.28 -6.84 5.06
CA ARG A 504 10.05 -5.64 4.73
C ARG A 504 9.47 -4.34 5.30
N LEU A 505 8.15 -4.15 5.21
CA LEU A 505 7.46 -2.93 5.68
C LEU A 505 6.98 -3.05 7.13
N GLN A 506 6.67 -4.26 7.60
CA GLN A 506 6.02 -4.51 8.89
C GLN A 506 4.84 -3.55 9.13
N PRO A 507 3.83 -3.52 8.23
CA PRO A 507 2.73 -2.60 8.34
C PRO A 507 1.81 -3.01 9.50
N GLU A 508 1.23 -2.02 10.16
CA GLU A 508 0.11 -2.28 11.07
C GLU A 508 -1.14 -2.58 10.23
N LEU A 509 -1.67 -3.78 10.39
CA LEU A 509 -2.84 -4.28 9.67
C LEU A 509 -4.05 -4.39 10.59
N THR A 510 -5.22 -4.00 10.07
CA THR A 510 -6.50 -4.18 10.77
C THR A 510 -6.91 -5.65 10.81
N ASP A 511 -7.86 -6.02 11.67
CA ASP A 511 -8.32 -7.42 11.75
C ASP A 511 -8.97 -7.93 10.45
N PRO A 512 -9.79 -7.13 9.72
CA PRO A 512 -10.24 -7.51 8.37
C PRO A 512 -9.07 -7.73 7.40
N GLU A 513 -8.04 -6.88 7.42
CA GLU A 513 -6.86 -7.03 6.55
C GLU A 513 -6.09 -8.31 6.87
N LYS A 514 -5.88 -8.63 8.17
CA LYS A 514 -5.23 -9.88 8.61
C LYS A 514 -6.02 -11.11 8.17
N ALA A 515 -7.34 -11.08 8.30
CA ALA A 515 -8.21 -12.16 7.87
C ALA A 515 -8.18 -12.34 6.34
N PHE A 516 -8.18 -11.24 5.59
CA PHE A 516 -8.16 -11.23 4.14
C PHE A 516 -6.88 -11.86 3.55
N ILE A 517 -5.73 -11.58 4.15
CA ILE A 517 -4.42 -12.10 3.68
C ILE A 517 -4.02 -13.42 4.34
N ARG A 518 -4.94 -14.09 5.02
CA ARG A 518 -4.69 -15.39 5.63
C ARG A 518 -4.25 -16.40 4.57
N SER A 519 -3.30 -17.28 4.95
CA SER A 519 -2.74 -18.26 4.02
C SER A 519 -3.85 -19.11 3.39
N GLU A 520 -3.70 -19.44 2.09
CA GLU A 520 -4.63 -20.35 1.42
C GLU A 520 -4.57 -21.75 2.04
N ALA A 521 -3.38 -22.21 2.45
CA ALA A 521 -3.19 -23.52 3.07
C ALA A 521 -4.00 -23.66 4.38
N ASP A 522 -3.97 -22.67 5.27
CA ASP A 522 -4.74 -22.75 6.53
C ASP A 522 -6.24 -22.81 6.28
N ARG A 523 -6.74 -22.01 5.32
CA ARG A 523 -8.16 -22.01 4.94
C ARG A 523 -8.59 -23.35 4.34
N LEU A 524 -7.73 -23.94 3.50
CA LEU A 524 -7.94 -25.26 2.92
C LEU A 524 -7.97 -26.36 3.99
N LEU A 525 -7.14 -26.26 5.01
CA LEU A 525 -7.13 -27.19 6.14
C LEU A 525 -8.41 -27.11 6.98
N GLU A 526 -8.92 -25.90 7.25
CA GLU A 526 -10.21 -25.72 7.92
C GLU A 526 -11.38 -26.36 7.14
N ASN A 527 -11.34 -26.28 5.80
CA ASN A 527 -12.33 -26.93 4.96
C ASN A 527 -12.28 -28.46 5.07
N ILE A 528 -11.12 -29.07 5.33
CA ILE A 528 -11.00 -30.53 5.53
C ILE A 528 -11.68 -30.96 6.84
N ASP A 529 -11.66 -30.11 7.88
CA ASP A 529 -12.28 -30.41 9.17
C ASP A 529 -13.82 -30.34 9.11
N ASN A 530 -14.39 -29.72 8.08
CA ASN A 530 -15.83 -29.71 7.85
C ASN A 530 -16.33 -31.10 7.40
N PRO A 531 -17.26 -31.75 8.14
CA PRO A 531 -17.81 -33.06 7.75
C PRO A 531 -18.56 -33.05 6.41
N ALA A 532 -19.07 -31.89 5.98
CA ALA A 532 -19.79 -31.75 4.72
C ALA A 532 -18.89 -31.74 3.47
N THR A 533 -17.56 -31.67 3.66
CA THR A 533 -16.62 -31.61 2.54
C THR A 533 -16.56 -32.96 1.82
N THR A 534 -16.89 -32.95 0.54
CA THR A 534 -17.03 -34.17 -0.27
C THR A 534 -15.67 -34.82 -0.55
N PRO A 535 -15.61 -36.12 -0.88
CA PRO A 535 -14.38 -36.77 -1.30
C PRO A 535 -13.67 -36.05 -2.46
N GLN A 536 -14.42 -35.53 -3.44
CA GLN A 536 -13.88 -34.77 -4.57
C GLN A 536 -13.23 -33.47 -4.12
N GLN A 537 -13.88 -32.73 -3.21
CA GLN A 537 -13.31 -31.51 -2.64
C GLN A 537 -12.06 -31.81 -1.81
N ARG A 538 -12.09 -32.85 -0.96
CA ARG A 538 -10.92 -33.32 -0.20
C ARG A 538 -9.73 -33.60 -1.12
N ALA A 539 -9.95 -34.32 -2.21
CA ALA A 539 -8.91 -34.62 -3.18
C ALA A 539 -8.33 -33.38 -3.87
N ILE A 540 -9.17 -32.40 -4.24
CA ILE A 540 -8.74 -31.12 -4.80
C ILE A 540 -7.92 -30.33 -3.76
N ILE A 541 -8.37 -30.30 -2.51
CA ILE A 541 -7.66 -29.63 -1.42
C ILE A 541 -6.29 -30.26 -1.21
N GLY A 542 -6.20 -31.60 -1.11
CA GLY A 542 -4.92 -32.29 -0.92
C GLY A 542 -3.94 -32.06 -2.06
N ASP A 543 -4.42 -32.10 -3.30
CA ASP A 543 -3.62 -31.77 -4.48
C ASP A 543 -3.10 -30.33 -4.40
N ARG A 544 -3.96 -29.38 -4.02
CA ARG A 544 -3.59 -27.96 -3.89
C ARG A 544 -2.60 -27.72 -2.77
N LEU A 545 -2.74 -28.39 -1.61
CA LEU A 545 -1.78 -28.34 -0.51
C LEU A 545 -0.40 -28.86 -0.93
N ALA A 546 -0.34 -29.87 -1.80
CA ALA A 546 0.94 -30.33 -2.35
C ALA A 546 1.63 -29.24 -3.20
N ASP A 547 0.85 -28.46 -3.96
CA ASP A 547 1.36 -27.42 -4.86
C ASP A 547 1.82 -26.16 -4.10
N ILE A 548 1.14 -25.80 -3.00
CA ILE A 548 1.38 -24.54 -2.26
C ILE A 548 2.12 -24.72 -0.93
N GLY A 549 2.32 -25.96 -0.49
CA GLY A 549 2.93 -26.32 0.79
C GLY A 549 1.91 -26.91 1.78
N ASP A 550 2.17 -28.14 2.22
CA ASP A 550 1.38 -28.84 3.25
C ASP A 550 2.10 -28.77 4.59
N HIS A 551 1.62 -27.89 5.46
CA HIS A 551 2.26 -27.61 6.75
C HIS A 551 1.80 -28.54 7.88
N ARG A 552 1.00 -29.57 7.58
CA ARG A 552 0.56 -30.52 8.60
C ARG A 552 1.74 -31.30 9.15
N GLU A 553 1.85 -31.32 10.47
CA GLU A 553 2.83 -32.10 11.21
C GLU A 553 2.72 -33.58 10.84
N GLY A 554 3.84 -34.21 10.46
CA GLY A 554 3.86 -35.63 10.08
C GLY A 554 3.77 -35.90 8.57
N VAL A 555 3.61 -34.86 7.73
CA VAL A 555 3.49 -35.01 6.27
C VAL A 555 4.82 -34.82 5.54
N GLY A 556 5.62 -33.85 5.98
CA GLY A 556 6.84 -33.39 5.29
C GLY A 556 8.16 -33.87 5.90
N LEU A 557 9.23 -33.11 5.59
CA LEU A 557 10.59 -33.30 6.09
C LEU A 557 10.97 -32.20 7.08
N ASN A 558 12.00 -32.43 7.89
CA ASN A 558 12.61 -31.39 8.73
C ASN A 558 13.66 -30.59 7.94
N ALA A 559 14.30 -29.62 8.59
CA ALA A 559 15.35 -28.79 7.99
C ALA A 559 16.57 -29.60 7.48
N ASP A 560 16.84 -30.77 8.05
CA ASP A 560 17.91 -31.69 7.64
C ASP A 560 17.49 -32.65 6.51
N GLY A 561 16.28 -32.50 5.98
CA GLY A 561 15.73 -33.36 4.92
C GLY A 561 15.31 -34.76 5.40
N LEU A 562 15.15 -34.99 6.71
CA LEU A 562 14.66 -36.25 7.27
C LEU A 562 13.14 -36.27 7.44
N PRO A 563 12.48 -37.43 7.27
CA PRO A 563 11.06 -37.59 7.53
C PRO A 563 10.64 -37.12 8.93
N VAL A 564 9.66 -36.22 9.00
CA VAL A 564 8.99 -35.84 10.26
C VAL A 564 7.77 -36.71 10.43
N LEU A 565 7.73 -37.52 11.49
CA LEU A 565 6.61 -38.40 11.80
C LEU A 565 5.83 -37.88 13.00
N LYS A 566 4.51 -37.74 12.84
CA LYS A 566 3.59 -37.50 13.96
C LYS A 566 3.21 -38.86 14.56
N TRP A 567 3.45 -39.03 15.86
CA TRP A 567 3.23 -40.30 16.55
C TRP A 567 1.91 -40.30 17.31
N CYS A 568 1.19 -41.42 17.23
CA CYS A 568 0.00 -41.74 17.99
C CYS A 568 0.37 -42.81 19.03
N GLU A 569 0.34 -42.45 20.32
CA GLU A 569 0.67 -43.37 21.41
C GLU A 569 -0.48 -44.38 21.58
N VAL A 570 -0.13 -45.67 21.65
CA VAL A 570 -1.07 -46.78 21.78
C VAL A 570 -0.76 -47.52 23.09
N PRO A 571 -1.69 -47.54 24.06
CA PRO A 571 -1.47 -48.15 25.36
C PRO A 571 -1.36 -49.68 25.24
N PRO A 572 -0.78 -50.37 26.23
CA PRO A 572 -0.75 -51.82 26.24
C PRO A 572 -2.16 -52.41 26.27
N GLY A 573 -2.36 -53.55 25.61
CA GLY A 573 -3.68 -54.16 25.46
C GLY A 573 -3.65 -55.63 25.06
N LYS A 574 -4.83 -56.19 24.78
CA LYS A 574 -5.00 -57.55 24.25
C LYS A 574 -5.86 -57.51 23.01
N ILE A 575 -5.34 -58.07 21.92
CA ILE A 575 -6.03 -58.14 20.63
C ILE A 575 -6.25 -59.59 20.24
N THR A 576 -7.48 -59.90 19.83
CA THR A 576 -7.81 -61.18 19.19
C THR A 576 -7.95 -60.92 17.70
N LEU A 577 -7.16 -61.64 16.90
CA LEU A 577 -7.29 -61.63 15.45
C LEU A 577 -8.45 -62.55 15.02
N GLU A 578 -9.11 -62.21 13.91
CA GLU A 578 -10.15 -63.06 13.32
C GLU A 578 -9.58 -64.38 12.76
N ASP A 579 -10.44 -65.28 12.27
CA ASP A 579 -10.07 -66.55 11.63
C ASP A 579 -9.18 -67.49 12.48
N ASN A 580 -9.41 -67.54 13.80
CA ASN A 580 -8.59 -68.29 14.76
C ASN A 580 -7.12 -67.86 14.82
N GLY A 581 -6.78 -66.62 14.41
CA GLY A 581 -5.41 -66.09 14.43
C GLY A 581 -4.79 -65.97 15.82
N GLY A 582 -5.59 -66.05 16.88
CA GLY A 582 -5.17 -66.09 18.28
C GLY A 582 -5.26 -64.76 18.99
N THR A 583 -5.01 -64.78 20.31
CA THR A 583 -4.98 -63.58 21.16
C THR A 583 -3.56 -63.19 21.50
N PHE A 584 -3.22 -61.92 21.30
CA PHE A 584 -1.90 -61.34 21.48
C PHE A 584 -1.94 -60.27 22.56
N THR A 585 -0.92 -60.27 23.42
CA THR A 585 -0.68 -59.17 24.36
C THR A 585 0.22 -58.16 23.68
N VAL A 586 -0.26 -56.93 23.57
CA VAL A 586 0.42 -55.84 22.88
C VAL A 586 1.00 -54.92 23.95
N LYS A 587 2.29 -54.60 23.81
CA LYS A 587 2.96 -53.65 24.70
C LYS A 587 2.61 -52.22 24.28
N GLU A 588 3.00 -51.25 25.09
CA GLU A 588 2.94 -49.85 24.69
C GLU A 588 3.86 -49.59 23.47
N PHE A 589 3.34 -48.86 22.49
CA PHE A 589 4.09 -48.44 21.31
C PHE A 589 3.46 -47.17 20.74
N ALA A 590 4.14 -46.55 19.78
CA ALA A 590 3.57 -45.47 18.99
C ALA A 590 3.52 -45.85 17.52
N ILE A 591 2.44 -45.45 16.84
CA ILE A 591 2.26 -45.63 15.40
C ILE A 591 2.27 -44.28 14.68
N SER A 592 2.81 -44.22 13.46
CA SER A 592 2.73 -42.99 12.68
C SER A 592 1.27 -42.66 12.39
N ARG A 593 0.91 -41.38 12.56
CA ARG A 593 -0.45 -40.88 12.35
C ARG A 593 -0.95 -41.16 10.93
N TYR A 594 -0.05 -41.00 9.96
CA TYR A 594 -0.31 -41.20 8.54
C TYR A 594 0.49 -42.39 7.99
N PRO A 595 0.08 -42.96 6.84
CA PRO A 595 0.98 -43.71 5.97
C PRO A 595 2.20 -42.85 5.62
N ILE A 596 3.34 -43.50 5.36
CA ILE A 596 4.55 -42.79 4.92
C ILE A 596 4.23 -42.06 3.61
N THR A 597 4.51 -40.76 3.56
CA THR A 597 4.23 -39.94 2.38
C THR A 597 5.29 -40.11 1.31
N TRP A 598 4.97 -39.72 0.08
CA TRP A 598 5.91 -39.76 -1.03
C TRP A 598 7.14 -38.90 -0.75
N VAL A 599 7.00 -37.68 -0.20
CA VAL A 599 8.18 -36.85 0.10
C VAL A 599 9.08 -37.50 1.15
N GLN A 600 8.51 -38.17 2.15
CA GLN A 600 9.25 -38.91 3.16
C GLN A 600 9.99 -40.10 2.53
N TYR A 601 9.30 -40.90 1.70
CA TYR A 601 9.92 -42.04 1.04
C TYR A 601 10.97 -41.62 0.00
N ARG A 602 10.70 -40.56 -0.78
CA ARG A 602 11.62 -39.98 -1.77
C ARG A 602 12.91 -39.50 -1.13
N SER A 603 12.85 -38.89 0.06
CA SER A 603 14.05 -38.48 0.80
C SER A 603 15.01 -39.67 1.07
N PHE A 604 14.47 -40.85 1.33
CA PHE A 604 15.23 -42.08 1.48
C PHE A 604 15.78 -42.62 0.15
N LEU A 605 15.04 -42.46 -0.95
CA LEU A 605 15.52 -42.85 -2.28
C LEU A 605 16.69 -41.97 -2.75
N GLU A 606 16.63 -40.68 -2.44
CA GLU A 606 17.59 -39.65 -2.85
C GLU A 606 18.79 -39.54 -1.90
N ALA A 607 18.65 -40.01 -0.65
CA ALA A 607 19.74 -40.01 0.31
C ALA A 607 20.93 -40.84 -0.20
N GLN A 608 22.14 -40.27 -0.13
CA GLN A 608 23.39 -40.97 -0.48
C GLN A 608 23.57 -42.26 0.32
N ASP A 609 23.09 -42.24 1.56
CA ASP A 609 23.09 -43.35 2.48
C ASP A 609 21.76 -44.12 2.53
N GLY A 610 20.86 -43.92 1.57
CA GLY A 610 19.50 -44.46 1.56
C GLY A 610 19.36 -45.75 0.77
N TYR A 611 18.35 -45.83 -0.10
CA TYR A 611 17.90 -47.04 -0.81
C TYR A 611 19.03 -47.85 -1.44
N ARG A 612 19.99 -47.17 -2.09
CA ARG A 612 21.07 -47.83 -2.82
C ARG A 612 22.16 -48.42 -1.91
N TRP A 613 22.13 -48.16 -0.60
CA TRP A 613 23.16 -48.65 0.30
C TRP A 613 22.90 -50.11 0.71
N LYS A 614 23.78 -51.02 0.26
CA LYS A 614 23.69 -52.48 0.50
C LYS A 614 23.53 -52.88 1.98
N LYS A 615 24.00 -52.05 2.93
CA LYS A 615 23.94 -52.39 4.36
C LYS A 615 22.51 -52.58 4.86
N TRP A 616 21.54 -51.81 4.34
CA TRP A 616 20.14 -51.90 4.73
C TRP A 616 19.44 -53.15 4.23
N TRP A 617 19.93 -53.72 3.13
CA TRP A 617 19.39 -54.91 2.48
C TRP A 617 19.89 -56.23 3.07
N LYS A 618 20.82 -56.19 4.03
CA LYS A 618 21.42 -57.40 4.61
C LYS A 618 20.33 -58.32 5.20
N GLY A 619 20.33 -59.58 4.75
CA GLY A 619 19.36 -60.60 5.21
C GLY A 619 17.98 -60.54 4.56
N LEU A 620 17.73 -59.61 3.64
CA LEU A 620 16.52 -59.58 2.80
C LEU A 620 16.79 -60.27 1.45
N ALA A 621 15.73 -60.63 0.72
CA ALA A 621 15.87 -61.26 -0.60
C ALA A 621 16.64 -60.30 -1.51
N GLY A 622 17.30 -60.83 -2.55
CA GLY A 622 18.22 -60.07 -3.41
C GLY A 622 17.69 -58.65 -3.70
N ARG A 623 18.53 -57.65 -3.42
CA ARG A 623 18.16 -56.23 -3.55
C ARG A 623 17.47 -55.98 -4.89
N GLU A 624 16.27 -55.40 -4.83
CA GLU A 624 15.61 -54.87 -6.02
C GLU A 624 16.49 -53.75 -6.61
N GLN A 625 16.77 -53.82 -7.91
CA GLN A 625 17.73 -52.91 -8.53
C GLN A 625 17.23 -51.46 -8.49
N GLU A 626 15.93 -51.27 -8.68
CA GLU A 626 15.26 -49.98 -8.73
C GLU A 626 13.95 -50.01 -7.92
N PRO A 627 13.61 -48.91 -7.23
CA PRO A 627 12.35 -48.79 -6.51
C PRO A 627 11.16 -48.70 -7.48
N GLY A 628 9.97 -49.02 -6.99
CA GLY A 628 8.73 -48.90 -7.74
C GLY A 628 8.38 -47.46 -8.08
N ASN A 629 8.02 -47.22 -9.34
CA ASN A 629 7.54 -45.91 -9.79
C ASN A 629 6.23 -45.54 -9.09
N GLN A 630 6.14 -44.32 -8.56
CA GLN A 630 4.89 -43.83 -7.99
C GLN A 630 3.87 -43.53 -9.10
N TYR A 631 2.59 -43.84 -8.88
CA TYR A 631 1.53 -43.42 -9.80
C TYR A 631 1.07 -42.00 -9.49
N ARG A 632 1.27 -41.54 -8.26
CA ARG A 632 1.13 -40.14 -7.83
C ARG A 632 2.44 -39.61 -7.27
N THR A 633 2.96 -38.55 -7.88
CA THR A 633 4.24 -37.93 -7.51
C THR A 633 4.09 -36.67 -6.65
N ARG A 634 2.90 -36.46 -6.06
CA ARG A 634 2.65 -35.33 -5.15
C ARG A 634 3.15 -35.66 -3.75
N ASP A 635 3.85 -34.71 -3.14
CA ASP A 635 4.65 -34.92 -1.94
C ASP A 635 3.87 -35.45 -0.73
N ASN A 636 2.63 -34.99 -0.53
CA ASN A 636 1.78 -35.34 0.61
C ASN A 636 0.88 -36.58 0.37
N HIS A 637 1.00 -37.27 -0.76
CA HIS A 637 0.32 -38.54 -1.00
C HIS A 637 1.03 -39.70 -0.29
N PRO A 638 0.33 -40.79 0.06
CA PRO A 638 0.99 -42.02 0.50
C PRO A 638 2.02 -42.48 -0.54
N ALA A 639 3.19 -42.93 -0.07
CA ALA A 639 4.11 -43.68 -0.90
C ALA A 639 3.46 -45.02 -1.27
N GLU A 640 3.16 -45.20 -2.54
CA GLU A 640 2.54 -46.40 -3.10
C GLU A 640 3.53 -47.18 -3.98
N ASN A 641 3.14 -48.33 -4.51
CA ASN A 641 4.04 -49.17 -5.31
C ASN A 641 5.31 -49.59 -4.54
N VAL A 642 5.19 -49.71 -3.21
CA VAL A 642 6.25 -50.08 -2.28
C VAL A 642 6.14 -51.57 -1.95
N SER A 643 7.24 -52.32 -2.11
CA SER A 643 7.30 -53.72 -1.70
C SER A 643 7.51 -53.84 -0.18
N TRP A 644 7.26 -55.02 0.38
CA TRP A 644 7.53 -55.23 1.81
C TRP A 644 9.02 -55.05 2.12
N TYR A 645 9.91 -55.48 1.21
CA TYR A 645 11.35 -55.29 1.37
C TYR A 645 11.75 -53.82 1.37
N ASP A 646 11.21 -53.01 0.46
CA ASP A 646 11.43 -51.57 0.43
C ASP A 646 11.06 -50.90 1.76
N ALA A 647 9.88 -51.22 2.29
CA ALA A 647 9.38 -50.66 3.53
C ALA A 647 10.27 -51.05 4.73
N MET A 648 10.76 -52.29 4.76
CA MET A 648 11.73 -52.75 5.77
C MET A 648 13.07 -51.99 5.69
N VAL A 649 13.57 -51.73 4.48
CA VAL A 649 14.83 -51.02 4.25
C VAL A 649 14.69 -49.54 4.63
N PHE A 650 13.54 -48.92 4.31
CA PHE A 650 13.20 -47.57 4.79
C PHE A 650 13.23 -47.49 6.31
N CYS A 651 12.55 -48.43 7.00
CA CYS A 651 12.54 -48.52 8.46
C CYS A 651 13.95 -48.62 9.05
N ARG A 652 14.81 -49.48 8.49
CA ARG A 652 16.22 -49.64 8.93
C ARG A 652 17.04 -48.36 8.74
N TRP A 653 16.90 -47.72 7.59
CA TRP A 653 17.57 -46.45 7.30
C TRP A 653 17.12 -45.36 8.26
N LEU A 654 15.81 -45.16 8.41
CA LEU A 654 15.29 -44.10 9.26
C LEU A 654 15.66 -44.34 10.73
N SER A 655 15.56 -45.58 11.22
CA SER A 655 16.00 -45.95 12.58
C SER A 655 17.42 -45.50 12.88
N HIS A 656 18.34 -45.72 11.94
CA HIS A 656 19.72 -45.30 12.08
C HIS A 656 19.88 -43.78 12.09
N ARG A 657 19.11 -43.06 11.26
CA ARG A 657 19.16 -41.60 11.18
C ARG A 657 18.59 -40.92 12.43
N VAL A 658 17.56 -41.50 13.04
CA VAL A 658 16.86 -40.91 14.19
C VAL A 658 17.34 -41.45 15.54
N GLY A 659 18.11 -42.55 15.56
CA GLY A 659 18.72 -43.09 16.77
C GLY A 659 17.78 -43.94 17.65
N TYR A 660 16.60 -44.31 17.17
CA TYR A 660 15.68 -45.23 17.84
C TYR A 660 15.02 -46.17 16.83
N GLU A 661 14.48 -47.29 17.33
CA GLU A 661 13.89 -48.32 16.46
C GLU A 661 12.58 -47.83 15.81
N ILE A 662 12.56 -47.86 14.49
CA ILE A 662 11.40 -47.71 13.63
C ILE A 662 11.25 -48.99 12.82
N ARG A 663 10.05 -49.56 12.80
CA ARG A 663 9.74 -50.81 12.09
C ARG A 663 8.33 -50.79 11.52
N LEU A 664 8.02 -51.77 10.68
CA LEU A 664 6.63 -52.03 10.31
C LEU A 664 5.83 -52.49 11.55
N PRO A 665 4.53 -52.17 11.63
CA PRO A 665 3.67 -52.72 12.67
C PRO A 665 3.55 -54.24 12.51
N THR A 666 3.37 -54.92 13.63
CA THR A 666 2.75 -56.25 13.58
C THR A 666 1.25 -56.11 13.30
N GLU A 667 0.64 -57.17 12.80
CA GLU A 667 -0.78 -57.22 12.44
C GLU A 667 -1.69 -56.87 13.64
N TRP A 668 -1.36 -57.32 14.85
CA TRP A 668 -2.12 -57.01 16.05
C TRP A 668 -1.87 -55.59 16.56
N GLU A 669 -0.65 -55.04 16.42
CA GLU A 669 -0.39 -53.63 16.74
C GLU A 669 -1.19 -52.73 15.81
N TRP A 670 -1.21 -53.05 14.52
CA TRP A 670 -2.02 -52.32 13.54
C TRP A 670 -3.50 -52.37 13.92
N GLN A 671 -4.04 -53.56 14.20
CA GLN A 671 -5.45 -53.71 14.58
C GLN A 671 -5.77 -53.00 15.92
N GLN A 672 -4.84 -52.99 16.88
CA GLN A 672 -5.02 -52.23 18.11
C GLN A 672 -5.08 -50.73 17.86
N ALA A 673 -4.18 -50.21 17.03
CA ALA A 673 -4.16 -48.80 16.67
C ALA A 673 -5.43 -48.39 15.94
N ALA A 674 -5.98 -49.27 15.08
CA ALA A 674 -7.23 -49.03 14.37
C ALA A 674 -8.42 -49.04 15.33
N THR A 675 -8.59 -50.10 16.13
CA THR A 675 -9.78 -50.30 16.97
C THR A 675 -9.74 -49.58 18.31
N GLY A 676 -8.55 -49.10 18.73
CA GLY A 676 -8.28 -48.67 20.09
C GLY A 676 -8.37 -49.81 21.12
N GLY A 677 -8.22 -51.06 20.69
CA GLY A 677 -8.37 -52.24 21.54
C GLY A 677 -9.82 -52.65 21.83
N GLN A 678 -10.80 -52.01 21.21
CA GLN A 678 -12.22 -52.31 21.40
C GLN A 678 -12.74 -53.17 20.25
N SER A 679 -13.13 -54.43 20.53
CA SER A 679 -13.63 -55.35 19.51
C SER A 679 -14.95 -54.90 18.87
N ALA A 680 -15.68 -53.98 19.49
CA ALA A 680 -16.91 -53.41 18.94
C ALA A 680 -16.65 -52.37 17.83
N ASN A 681 -15.42 -51.86 17.71
CA ASN A 681 -15.04 -50.91 16.67
C ASN A 681 -14.67 -51.68 15.40
N HIS A 682 -15.63 -51.79 14.48
CA HIS A 682 -15.42 -52.44 13.18
C HIS A 682 -14.56 -51.59 12.24
N TYR A 683 -14.63 -50.27 12.38
CA TYR A 683 -13.82 -49.27 11.69
C TYR A 683 -13.05 -48.43 12.72
N PRO A 684 -12.02 -47.67 12.31
CA PRO A 684 -11.23 -46.85 13.22
C PRO A 684 -12.07 -45.89 14.07
N TRP A 685 -13.10 -45.30 13.45
CA TRP A 685 -14.00 -44.33 14.07
C TRP A 685 -15.17 -44.95 14.85
N GLY A 686 -15.38 -46.27 14.77
CA GLY A 686 -16.47 -46.92 15.50
C GLY A 686 -17.08 -48.14 14.80
N LYS A 687 -18.32 -48.45 15.14
CA LYS A 687 -19.01 -49.66 14.69
C LYS A 687 -19.58 -49.57 13.27
N ASP A 688 -20.13 -48.41 12.92
CA ASP A 688 -20.93 -48.23 11.71
C ASP A 688 -20.10 -47.60 10.57
N TRP A 689 -20.48 -47.91 9.33
CA TRP A 689 -19.82 -47.42 8.12
C TRP A 689 -20.28 -46.00 7.77
N TYR A 690 -19.32 -45.13 7.46
CA TYR A 690 -19.55 -43.78 6.95
C TYR A 690 -18.63 -43.55 5.73
N PRO A 691 -19.16 -43.46 4.50
CA PRO A 691 -18.32 -43.36 3.29
C PRO A 691 -17.54 -42.05 3.22
N GLU A 692 -18.01 -41.00 3.88
CA GLU A 692 -17.31 -39.71 4.04
C GLU A 692 -16.10 -39.76 4.98
N PHE A 693 -15.80 -40.87 5.65
CA PHE A 693 -14.71 -40.97 6.65
C PHE A 693 -13.46 -41.70 6.12
N ALA A 694 -13.50 -42.22 4.90
CA ALA A 694 -12.37 -42.90 4.29
C ALA A 694 -12.34 -42.72 2.77
N ASN A 695 -11.15 -42.85 2.18
CA ASN A 695 -11.01 -42.98 0.74
C ASN A 695 -11.09 -44.46 0.33
N THR A 696 -12.29 -44.92 -0.01
CA THR A 696 -12.56 -46.27 -0.53
C THR A 696 -13.23 -46.19 -1.90
N PHE A 697 -13.67 -47.33 -2.46
CA PHE A 697 -14.37 -47.37 -3.75
C PHE A 697 -15.58 -46.43 -3.79
N GLU A 698 -16.30 -46.33 -2.67
CA GLU A 698 -17.48 -45.49 -2.47
C GLU A 698 -17.20 -43.99 -2.67
N SER A 699 -15.93 -43.55 -2.55
CA SER A 699 -15.54 -42.16 -2.81
C SER A 699 -15.67 -41.77 -4.29
N GLY A 700 -15.64 -42.76 -5.21
CA GLY A 700 -15.62 -42.54 -6.66
C GLY A 700 -14.34 -41.87 -7.19
N LEU A 701 -13.32 -41.68 -6.36
CA LEU A 701 -12.09 -40.97 -6.75
C LEU A 701 -11.18 -41.78 -7.67
N SER A 702 -11.23 -43.11 -7.55
CA SER A 702 -10.37 -44.05 -8.30
C SER A 702 -8.86 -43.74 -8.19
N ARG A 703 -8.43 -43.20 -7.03
CA ARG A 703 -7.04 -42.84 -6.72
C ARG A 703 -6.82 -42.65 -5.23
N THR A 704 -5.56 -42.68 -4.80
CA THR A 704 -5.16 -42.17 -3.48
C THR A 704 -5.45 -40.68 -3.33
N THR A 705 -5.68 -40.24 -2.10
CA THR A 705 -5.70 -38.83 -1.69
C THR A 705 -4.44 -38.52 -0.88
N ALA A 706 -4.09 -37.23 -0.73
CA ALA A 706 -3.14 -36.82 0.29
C ALA A 706 -3.51 -37.42 1.66
N VAL A 707 -2.50 -37.71 2.48
CA VAL A 707 -2.73 -38.32 3.80
C VAL A 707 -3.56 -37.40 4.69
N GLY A 708 -4.37 -37.98 5.58
CA GLY A 708 -5.10 -37.26 6.61
C GLY A 708 -6.23 -36.36 6.11
N LEU A 709 -6.71 -36.55 4.88
CA LEU A 709 -7.81 -35.76 4.32
C LEU A 709 -9.19 -36.15 4.85
N TYR A 710 -9.28 -37.16 5.71
CA TYR A 710 -10.51 -37.64 6.32
C TYR A 710 -10.39 -37.60 7.85
N PRO A 711 -10.37 -36.41 8.48
CA PRO A 711 -10.09 -36.27 9.92
C PRO A 711 -11.12 -37.00 10.79
N GLN A 712 -12.37 -37.12 10.33
CA GLN A 712 -13.42 -37.88 11.02
C GLN A 712 -13.18 -39.39 11.01
N GLY A 713 -12.35 -39.88 10.08
CA GLY A 713 -11.92 -41.27 9.99
C GLY A 713 -10.79 -41.66 10.94
N GLN A 714 -10.41 -40.78 11.88
CA GLN A 714 -9.37 -41.09 12.86
C GLN A 714 -9.78 -42.21 13.81
N SER A 715 -8.81 -43.03 14.21
CA SER A 715 -9.01 -43.94 15.34
C SER A 715 -9.09 -43.19 16.66
N SER A 716 -9.52 -43.87 17.73
CA SER A 716 -9.46 -43.34 19.09
C SER A 716 -8.03 -43.08 19.60
N MET A 717 -7.01 -43.62 18.92
CA MET A 717 -5.59 -43.31 19.15
C MET A 717 -5.11 -42.11 18.33
N GLY A 718 -5.96 -41.56 17.46
CA GLY A 718 -5.67 -40.44 16.57
C GLY A 718 -4.98 -40.80 15.25
N ALA A 719 -4.81 -42.09 14.94
CA ALA A 719 -4.24 -42.54 13.67
C ALA A 719 -5.26 -42.38 12.54
N LEU A 720 -4.82 -41.88 11.39
CA LEU A 720 -5.64 -41.55 10.23
C LEU A 720 -5.32 -42.46 9.04
N ASP A 721 -6.26 -42.54 8.10
CA ASP A 721 -6.18 -43.40 6.90
C ASP A 721 -5.96 -44.88 7.24
N MET A 722 -6.38 -45.32 8.42
CA MET A 722 -6.35 -46.74 8.81
C MET A 722 -7.40 -47.56 8.06
N SER A 723 -8.38 -46.90 7.43
CA SER A 723 -9.34 -47.51 6.50
C SER A 723 -9.25 -46.79 5.15
N GLY A 724 -9.00 -47.55 4.08
CA GLY A 724 -8.89 -47.03 2.71
C GLY A 724 -7.53 -46.37 2.40
N ASN A 725 -7.51 -45.57 1.34
CA ASN A 725 -6.33 -44.96 0.72
C ASN A 725 -5.34 -46.00 0.18
N VAL A 726 -4.56 -46.68 1.02
CA VAL A 726 -3.62 -47.74 0.62
C VAL A 726 -3.63 -48.90 1.61
N TRP A 727 -3.45 -50.11 1.11
CA TRP A 727 -3.12 -51.26 1.95
C TRP A 727 -1.74 -51.09 2.56
N GLU A 728 -1.58 -51.50 3.81
CA GLU A 728 -0.36 -51.26 4.56
C GLU A 728 0.35 -52.55 4.99
N TRP A 729 1.63 -52.66 4.66
CA TRP A 729 2.47 -53.80 5.01
C TRP A 729 2.65 -53.98 6.52
N CYS A 730 2.46 -55.22 7.00
CA CYS A 730 2.78 -55.65 8.36
C CYS A 730 4.00 -56.59 8.39
N LEU A 731 4.60 -56.78 9.57
CA LEU A 731 5.75 -57.69 9.76
C LEU A 731 5.43 -59.18 9.60
N ASN A 732 4.17 -59.56 9.81
CA ASN A 732 3.78 -60.94 10.02
C ASN A 732 3.67 -61.73 8.70
N GLU A 733 4.02 -63.00 8.78
CA GLU A 733 3.72 -63.97 7.73
C GLU A 733 2.22 -64.30 7.67
N SER A 734 1.67 -64.46 6.47
CA SER A 734 0.22 -64.63 6.27
C SER A 734 -0.33 -65.94 6.84
N GLU A 735 0.42 -67.02 6.86
CA GLU A 735 -0.07 -68.33 7.34
C GLU A 735 0.18 -68.56 8.83
N ASN A 736 1.10 -67.79 9.43
CA ASN A 736 1.42 -67.90 10.84
C ASN A 736 1.52 -66.49 11.46
N PRO A 737 0.42 -65.98 12.03
CA PRO A 737 0.39 -64.64 12.61
C PRO A 737 1.48 -64.44 13.67
N LYS A 738 1.86 -65.45 14.45
CA LYS A 738 2.92 -65.35 15.47
C LYS A 738 4.33 -65.17 14.89
N LYS A 739 4.51 -65.41 13.60
CA LYS A 739 5.83 -65.38 12.95
C LYS A 739 6.10 -63.99 12.39
N GLU A 740 6.84 -63.21 13.17
CA GLU A 740 7.41 -61.93 12.75
C GLU A 740 8.60 -62.17 11.82
N MET A 741 8.64 -61.46 10.68
CA MET A 741 9.65 -61.69 9.66
C MET A 741 10.65 -60.53 9.62
N ASN A 742 11.93 -60.85 9.81
CA ASN A 742 13.04 -59.90 9.70
C ASN A 742 14.03 -60.26 8.57
N SER A 743 13.73 -61.32 7.81
CA SER A 743 14.60 -61.92 6.79
C SER A 743 13.84 -62.34 5.54
N ALA A 744 14.61 -62.62 4.48
CA ALA A 744 14.15 -63.07 3.17
C ALA A 744 13.38 -64.38 3.25
N THR A 745 12.08 -64.37 2.95
CA THR A 745 11.32 -65.58 2.61
C THR A 745 10.35 -65.28 1.47
N GLU A 746 9.96 -66.32 0.74
CA GLU A 746 8.95 -66.21 -0.33
C GLU A 746 7.51 -66.18 0.20
N ASN A 747 7.31 -66.48 1.49
CA ASN A 747 5.99 -66.56 2.09
C ASN A 747 5.33 -65.18 2.07
N SER A 748 4.01 -65.13 1.87
CA SER A 748 3.27 -63.87 1.81
C SER A 748 3.29 -63.12 3.14
N ARG A 749 3.17 -61.80 3.07
CA ARG A 749 3.06 -60.89 4.22
C ARG A 749 1.66 -60.33 4.32
N VAL A 750 1.28 -60.00 5.55
CA VAL A 750 -0.04 -59.42 5.85
C VAL A 750 -0.10 -57.97 5.40
N LEU A 751 -1.26 -57.60 4.86
CA LEU A 751 -1.69 -56.25 4.54
C LEU A 751 -2.98 -55.92 5.30
N ARG A 752 -3.08 -54.70 5.82
CA ARG A 752 -4.26 -54.20 6.56
C ARG A 752 -4.79 -52.88 5.99
N GLY A 753 -6.05 -52.58 6.27
CA GLY A 753 -6.68 -51.26 6.07
C GLY A 753 -7.52 -51.07 4.81
N GLY A 754 -7.39 -51.90 3.77
CA GLY A 754 -8.06 -51.64 2.50
C GLY A 754 -7.37 -50.56 1.67
N SER A 755 -7.85 -50.31 0.44
CA SER A 755 -7.35 -49.24 -0.43
C SER A 755 -8.48 -48.43 -1.05
N TRP A 756 -8.14 -47.37 -1.78
CA TRP A 756 -9.10 -46.54 -2.54
C TRP A 756 -9.95 -47.33 -3.56
N LEU A 757 -9.56 -48.54 -3.96
CA LEU A 757 -10.31 -49.38 -4.90
C LEU A 757 -11.24 -50.38 -4.20
N ASN A 758 -11.06 -50.57 -2.91
CA ASN A 758 -11.77 -51.59 -2.14
C ASN A 758 -13.07 -51.04 -1.54
N HIS A 759 -14.05 -51.92 -1.34
CA HIS A 759 -15.34 -51.55 -0.75
C HIS A 759 -15.30 -51.56 0.79
N GLN A 760 -16.35 -51.06 1.44
CA GLN A 760 -16.47 -50.97 2.89
C GLN A 760 -16.04 -52.24 3.69
N LEU A 761 -16.31 -53.45 3.18
CA LEU A 761 -15.97 -54.70 3.89
C LEU A 761 -14.47 -54.96 3.95
N ASP A 762 -13.72 -54.50 2.95
CA ASP A 762 -12.26 -54.58 2.94
C ASP A 762 -11.61 -53.49 3.81
N ALA A 763 -12.38 -52.46 4.17
CA ALA A 763 -11.93 -51.34 4.99
C ALA A 763 -12.14 -51.56 6.51
N LEU A 764 -12.66 -52.73 6.91
CA LEU A 764 -12.79 -53.12 8.31
C LEU A 764 -11.40 -53.16 8.98
N ALA A 765 -11.34 -52.75 10.25
CA ALA A 765 -10.12 -52.80 11.05
C ALA A 765 -9.59 -54.23 11.26
N THR A 766 -10.45 -55.24 11.09
CA THR A 766 -10.10 -56.66 11.15
C THR A 766 -9.81 -57.27 9.78
N SER A 767 -10.15 -56.58 8.69
CA SER A 767 -9.95 -57.10 7.33
C SER A 767 -8.48 -57.33 7.04
N ARG A 768 -8.22 -58.46 6.37
CA ARG A 768 -6.89 -59.01 6.17
C ARG A 768 -6.70 -59.37 4.71
N PHE A 769 -5.62 -58.88 4.13
CA PHE A 769 -5.14 -59.31 2.82
C PHE A 769 -3.71 -59.83 2.93
N CYS A 770 -3.23 -60.53 1.90
CA CYS A 770 -1.84 -60.96 1.84
C CYS A 770 -1.28 -60.86 0.43
N ALA A 771 0.01 -60.59 0.33
CA ALA A 771 0.73 -60.55 -0.93
C ALA A 771 2.17 -61.02 -0.73
N ARG A 772 2.80 -61.46 -1.82
CA ARG A 772 4.22 -61.78 -1.81
C ARG A 772 5.04 -60.54 -1.44
N PRO A 773 6.14 -60.68 -0.69
CA PRO A 773 6.90 -59.54 -0.17
C PRO A 773 7.60 -58.69 -1.25
N ASP A 774 7.79 -59.22 -2.46
CA ASP A 774 8.31 -58.54 -3.65
C ASP A 774 7.22 -57.83 -4.48
N TYR A 775 5.94 -58.06 -4.17
CA TYR A 775 4.83 -57.50 -4.93
C TYR A 775 4.65 -56.00 -4.66
N ARG A 776 4.29 -55.25 -5.71
CA ARG A 776 4.08 -53.80 -5.69
C ARG A 776 2.89 -53.45 -6.57
N ASN A 777 2.09 -52.47 -6.18
CA ASN A 777 1.14 -51.80 -7.07
C ASN A 777 0.69 -50.44 -6.49
N ASN A 778 -0.15 -49.71 -7.22
CA ASN A 778 -0.77 -48.43 -6.85
C ASN A 778 -1.80 -48.46 -5.70
N ARG A 779 -1.79 -49.53 -4.90
CA ARG A 779 -2.67 -49.72 -3.75
C ARG A 779 -1.87 -50.18 -2.53
N LEU A 780 -0.57 -50.45 -2.66
CA LEU A 780 0.29 -50.93 -1.56
C LEU A 780 1.22 -49.81 -1.10
N GLY A 781 1.06 -49.42 0.16
CA GLY A 781 1.96 -48.53 0.89
C GLY A 781 2.33 -49.14 2.24
N PHE A 782 2.69 -48.29 3.19
CA PHE A 782 3.02 -48.73 4.54
C PHE A 782 2.98 -47.59 5.54
N ARG A 783 2.88 -47.95 6.81
CA ARG A 783 3.11 -47.07 7.96
C ARG A 783 4.10 -47.70 8.92
N VAL A 784 4.53 -46.94 9.92
CA VAL A 784 5.60 -47.38 10.82
C VAL A 784 5.20 -47.25 12.28
N VAL A 785 5.87 -48.01 13.13
CA VAL A 785 5.77 -47.93 14.60
C VAL A 785 7.15 -47.69 15.21
N ARG A 786 7.16 -47.14 16.42
CA ARG A 786 8.31 -47.11 17.33
C ARG A 786 7.93 -47.78 18.65
N SER A 787 8.86 -48.53 19.24
CA SER A 787 8.67 -49.24 20.51
C SER A 787 9.61 -48.75 21.62
N SER A 788 9.16 -48.86 22.88
CA SER A 788 9.95 -48.63 24.10
C SER A 788 10.35 -49.98 24.74
N PRO A 789 11.54 -50.12 25.38
CA PRO A 789 12.51 -49.07 25.63
C PRO A 789 13.63 -48.98 24.60
N ILE A 790 14.09 -47.75 24.39
CA ILE A 790 15.41 -47.43 23.86
C ILE A 790 16.42 -48.15 24.75
N SER A 791 17.02 -49.24 24.28
CA SER A 791 18.20 -49.78 24.97
C SER A 791 19.33 -48.79 24.77
N SER A 792 19.73 -48.16 25.88
CA SER A 792 21.07 -47.59 26.06
C SER A 792 22.16 -48.58 25.66
#